data_AF-A0A5C9CBE5-F1
#
_entry.id   AF-A0A5C9CBE5-F1
#
_cell.length_a   1.000
_cell.length_b   1.000
_cell.length_c   1.000
_cell.angle_alpha   90.00
_cell.angle_beta   90.00
_cell.angle_gamma   90.00
#
_symmetry.space_group_name_H-M   'P 1'
#
loop_
_entity.id
_entity.type
_entity.pdbx_description
1 polymer ?
#
loop_
_entity_poly.entity_id
_entity_poly.type
_entity_poly.pdbx_seq_one_letter_code
_entity_poly.pdbx_strand_id
1 'polypeptide(L)'
;MNHPFRSATTRLLLLLVIICNNVIAQPVPQTDTTSLFKGMNWRNVGPNRGGRSLGIAGSSKRKLEYYFGAVGGGLWKTTDGGLNWKPVTDAQITSSSVGAVAVSESNPDIVYIGTGETEFRGNIMQGDGVYKSTDAGKTWKNIGLTNSQSISRVRVHPTNPDIVYVSVLGHAFGPNEERGVFKTVDGGKSWKKVLYKGDKAGAADLVIDPVNPNNIYATIWEVYRTPYKMWANVGISGLFKSTDGGDTWEKLTNKPGMAKGPVGKIGVTVSPADPNRIWAIVEANDGGLYRSDDGGNNWKLVNNERKLRQRAFYYSRIVADPKNKDGIYGLNVDFYKSTDGGVTFKQSIRVPHGDNHDLWIDPTDPLRMANANDGGGTVSINGGLSWTDEDFPTAQLYHIITTSDFPYHIVGAQQDNSTIAIPSEGWNHMAARSNTNKPGMGYAYAVGGGESGYIAQDPKNPDIFYAGSQGALLTRYNRATGQYRDVQVYPRFFSGEEAKSLPERWQWTYPIMFSPVDPKRLYVCSQHVWMTTNEGQTWQKISPDLTYADTATLGVSGGVITRDMNGPEIYATVFALAPSKQDVNIIWAGSDDGLVHITKNGGKTWENITPADLPKNTRISIIEASKYNAGTAYIAAKRYQMDDRAPYIFRTDDFGKHWTKIINGIRKDDYVHSIREDITKKGLLYAGTEHGIWVSFNNGAAWHSLQLNLPDVQVADLSVTEKDLVIGTHGRSIYILDDIAPIREYKADNNAAYLFKPYYAVRNVQNAVFQYILKDTSDITIEILDELQNIIQTFKGSTQKPKVESATDDDDVRRPVPPSVKIGLNRFEWNLRYPAPTSFKGMILWSASTTNGPLATPGKYMVKLTASGKSMIQPFDIRIDPRIKGVTIADTKERFKLAMLVRNETSKANEAVIKIRSIKEKITKAGAEELNKSVIASLSIIEENLYQVKNQSSQDPLNFPIKLNNKLGSLGRSIETGEGKPTDAAYKVFAELSGELKKELTALDKILSQTAIKNYL
;
A
#
# COMPACT_ATOMS: atom_id res chain seq x y z
N MET A 1 -26.95 -73.96 -39.39
CA MET A 1 -27.24 -73.53 -40.77
C MET A 1 -26.85 -72.07 -40.89
N ASN A 2 -26.14 -71.51 -41.88
CA ASN A 2 -25.12 -71.95 -42.86
C ASN A 2 -24.17 -70.72 -43.00
N HIS A 3 -22.84 -70.73 -42.82
CA HIS A 3 -21.73 -71.39 -43.55
C HIS A 3 -21.60 -71.03 -45.06
N PRO A 4 -20.38 -70.94 -45.66
CA PRO A 4 -18.99 -71.01 -45.13
C PRO A 4 -18.16 -69.73 -45.54
N PHE A 5 -16.83 -69.60 -45.77
CA PHE A 5 -15.59 -70.41 -45.63
C PHE A 5 -14.31 -69.49 -45.69
N ARG A 6 -13.18 -69.90 -45.05
CA ARG A 6 -11.73 -69.62 -45.41
C ARG A 6 -11.19 -68.16 -45.44
N SER A 7 -9.91 -67.85 -45.14
CA SER A 7 -8.79 -68.62 -44.53
C SER A 7 -7.56 -67.74 -44.18
N ALA A 8 -6.84 -68.09 -43.09
CA ALA A 8 -5.46 -67.68 -42.72
C ALA A 8 -5.21 -66.17 -42.38
N THR A 9 -4.22 -65.76 -41.58
CA THR A 9 -3.08 -66.49 -40.95
C THR A 9 -2.82 -66.01 -39.50
N THR A 10 -2.06 -66.80 -38.74
CA THR A 10 -1.77 -66.70 -37.29
C THR A 10 -1.26 -65.35 -36.76
N ARG A 11 -1.78 -64.92 -35.60
CA ARG A 11 -1.06 -64.09 -34.60
C ARG A 11 -0.84 -64.92 -33.33
N LEU A 12 0.37 -64.85 -32.76
CA LEU A 12 0.68 -65.47 -31.47
C LEU A 12 0.65 -64.41 -30.36
N LEU A 13 0.07 -64.74 -29.21
CA LEU A 13 0.12 -63.90 -28.01
C LEU A 13 1.43 -64.15 -27.25
N LEU A 14 2.02 -63.10 -26.69
CA LEU A 14 2.93 -63.22 -25.55
C LEU A 14 2.58 -62.13 -24.53
N LEU A 15 2.48 -62.52 -23.26
CA LEU A 15 2.22 -61.57 -22.18
C LEU A 15 3.46 -60.70 -21.93
N LEU A 16 3.28 -59.39 -21.87
CA LEU A 16 4.20 -58.50 -21.17
C LEU A 16 3.47 -57.89 -19.98
N VAL A 17 3.92 -58.21 -18.76
CA VAL A 17 3.33 -57.69 -17.52
C VAL A 17 3.82 -56.25 -17.33
N ILE A 18 3.00 -55.28 -17.76
CA ILE A 18 3.23 -53.87 -17.43
C ILE A 18 2.83 -53.67 -15.97
N ILE A 19 3.82 -53.59 -15.09
CA ILE A 19 3.62 -53.15 -13.71
C ILE A 19 3.36 -51.65 -13.75
N CYS A 20 2.07 -51.26 -13.76
CA CYS A 20 1.65 -49.89 -13.55
C CYS A 20 1.97 -49.46 -12.12
N ASN A 21 3.19 -48.98 -11.90
CA ASN A 21 3.56 -48.25 -10.69
C ASN A 21 2.71 -46.97 -10.63
N ASN A 22 1.57 -47.05 -9.94
CA ASN A 22 0.85 -45.88 -9.46
C ASN A 22 1.74 -45.16 -8.44
N VAL A 23 2.60 -44.27 -8.94
CA VAL A 23 3.33 -43.32 -8.12
C VAL A 23 2.31 -42.31 -7.60
N ILE A 24 1.65 -42.69 -6.51
CA ILE A 24 0.93 -41.76 -5.65
C ILE A 24 1.98 -40.75 -5.19
N ALA A 25 1.97 -39.56 -5.78
CA ALA A 25 2.84 -38.48 -5.38
C ALA A 25 2.55 -38.18 -3.91
N GLN A 26 3.48 -38.56 -3.02
CA GLN A 26 3.35 -38.23 -1.61
C GLN A 26 3.26 -36.71 -1.49
N PRO A 27 2.34 -36.17 -0.66
CA PRO A 27 2.29 -34.75 -0.43
C PRO A 27 3.63 -34.30 0.13
N VAL A 28 4.36 -33.48 -0.64
CA VAL A 28 5.65 -32.93 -0.23
C VAL A 28 5.44 -32.23 1.12
N PRO A 29 6.17 -32.61 2.19
CA PRO A 29 5.98 -32.01 3.49
C PRO A 29 6.10 -30.49 3.40
N GLN A 30 5.01 -29.79 3.71
CA GLN A 30 4.96 -28.34 3.61
C GLN A 30 5.78 -27.75 4.76
N THR A 31 7.08 -27.56 4.52
CA THR A 31 7.96 -26.85 5.44
C THR A 31 7.38 -25.46 5.68
N ASP A 32 7.18 -25.10 6.94
CA ASP A 32 6.69 -23.79 7.35
C ASP A 32 7.76 -22.71 7.12
N THR A 33 7.91 -22.30 5.86
CA THR A 33 8.81 -21.22 5.46
C THR A 33 8.38 -19.87 6.03
N THR A 34 7.12 -19.71 6.41
CA THR A 34 6.58 -18.54 7.12
C THR A 34 7.29 -18.32 8.46
N SER A 35 7.76 -19.39 9.12
CA SER A 35 8.58 -19.29 10.34
C SER A 35 9.95 -18.62 10.10
N LEU A 36 10.55 -18.79 8.92
CA LEU A 36 11.91 -18.34 8.59
C LEU A 36 11.98 -16.82 8.41
N PHE A 37 11.01 -16.26 7.67
CA PHE A 37 11.02 -14.85 7.26
C PHE A 37 10.28 -13.93 8.25
N LYS A 38 9.82 -14.45 9.39
CA LYS A 38 9.04 -13.73 10.43
C LYS A 38 9.75 -12.51 11.06
N GLY A 39 11.04 -12.29 10.76
CA GLY A 39 11.77 -11.06 11.10
C GLY A 39 11.71 -9.94 10.05
N MET A 40 11.33 -10.26 8.80
CA MET A 40 11.10 -9.26 7.74
C MET A 40 9.77 -8.54 7.97
N ASN A 41 9.67 -7.29 7.53
CA ASN A 41 8.45 -6.50 7.62
C ASN A 41 8.24 -5.68 6.34
N TRP A 42 7.00 -5.65 5.85
CA TRP A 42 6.53 -4.71 4.83
C TRP A 42 6.43 -3.30 5.43
N ARG A 43 7.19 -2.37 4.85
CA ARG A 43 7.18 -0.93 5.15
C ARG A 43 6.18 -0.23 4.23
N ASN A 44 5.08 0.29 4.78
CA ASN A 44 4.22 1.22 4.04
C ASN A 44 4.99 2.52 3.81
N VAL A 45 5.03 3.02 2.58
CA VAL A 45 5.74 4.25 2.20
C VAL A 45 4.78 5.39 1.80
N GLY A 46 3.48 5.17 1.93
CA GLY A 46 2.46 6.06 1.41
C GLY A 46 2.33 6.00 -0.11
N PRO A 47 1.88 7.07 -0.78
CA PRO A 47 1.50 8.37 -0.20
C PRO A 47 0.35 8.25 0.80
N ASN A 48 0.27 9.21 1.73
CA ASN A 48 -0.93 9.47 2.53
C ASN A 48 -1.91 10.30 1.68
N ARG A 49 -2.45 9.68 0.63
CA ARG A 49 -3.56 10.22 -0.15
C ARG A 49 -4.64 9.16 -0.14
N GLY A 50 -5.84 9.55 0.28
CA GLY A 50 -6.97 8.64 0.41
C GLY A 50 -7.47 8.08 -0.92
N GLY A 51 -8.45 7.17 -0.82
CA GLY A 51 -9.13 6.50 -1.92
C GLY A 51 -10.48 5.92 -1.49
N ARG A 52 -11.21 5.31 -2.44
CA ARG A 52 -12.66 5.07 -2.34
C ARG A 52 -13.14 4.49 -1.02
N SER A 53 -14.14 5.13 -0.44
CA SER A 53 -14.83 4.71 0.78
C SER A 53 -16.35 4.80 0.60
N LEU A 54 -17.09 3.79 1.08
CA LEU A 54 -18.52 3.58 0.73
C LEU A 54 -19.50 3.58 1.92
N GLY A 55 -18.96 3.54 3.14
CA GLY A 55 -19.71 3.52 4.39
C GLY A 55 -19.09 4.44 5.43
N ILE A 56 -19.91 5.22 6.13
CA ILE A 56 -19.49 6.17 7.17
C ILE A 56 -20.39 6.06 8.41
N ALA A 57 -19.81 6.19 9.60
CA ALA A 57 -20.56 6.26 10.84
C ALA A 57 -19.87 7.15 11.87
N GLY A 58 -20.67 7.82 12.72
CA GLY A 58 -20.20 8.58 13.87
C GLY A 58 -20.90 8.17 15.15
N SER A 59 -20.42 8.67 16.29
CA SER A 59 -21.11 8.53 17.58
C SER A 59 -21.72 9.86 18.04
N SER A 60 -22.98 9.82 18.43
CA SER A 60 -23.65 10.94 19.14
C SER A 60 -23.21 11.04 20.59
N LYS A 61 -22.88 9.90 21.22
CA LYS A 61 -22.38 9.81 22.60
C LYS A 61 -20.88 10.13 22.73
N ARG A 62 -20.08 9.88 21.69
CA ARG A 62 -18.63 10.14 21.67
C ARG A 62 -18.29 11.15 20.57
N LYS A 63 -18.36 12.45 20.88
CA LYS A 63 -18.41 13.54 19.89
C LYS A 63 -17.25 13.63 18.88
N LEU A 64 -16.10 13.02 19.18
CA LEU A 64 -14.90 13.01 18.33
C LEU A 64 -14.65 11.65 17.64
N GLU A 65 -15.55 10.68 17.82
CA GLU A 65 -15.39 9.30 17.34
C GLU A 65 -16.19 9.04 16.06
N TYR A 66 -15.47 8.71 14.98
CA TYR A 66 -16.02 8.42 13.66
C TYR A 66 -15.27 7.25 13.00
N TYR A 67 -15.92 6.61 12.04
CA TYR A 67 -15.45 5.42 11.32
C TYR A 67 -15.74 5.56 9.82
N PHE A 68 -14.79 5.20 8.95
CA PHE A 68 -15.02 5.03 7.51
C PHE A 68 -14.59 3.65 7.02
N GLY A 69 -15.38 3.07 6.13
CA GLY A 69 -15.09 1.81 5.45
C GLY A 69 -14.45 2.07 4.09
N ALA A 70 -13.18 1.66 3.94
CA ALA A 70 -12.41 1.81 2.73
C ALA A 70 -12.52 0.57 1.82
N VAL A 71 -12.48 0.79 0.51
CA VAL A 71 -12.49 -0.26 -0.50
C VAL A 71 -11.07 -0.84 -0.64
N GLY A 72 -10.94 -2.12 -0.31
CA GLY A 72 -9.64 -2.79 -0.16
C GLY A 72 -8.76 -2.24 0.96
N GLY A 73 -9.31 -1.37 1.83
CA GLY A 73 -8.53 -0.57 2.78
C GLY A 73 -8.83 -0.83 4.26
N GLY A 74 -9.79 -1.71 4.57
CA GLY A 74 -10.25 -2.01 5.92
C GLY A 74 -11.16 -0.92 6.52
N LEU A 75 -11.49 -1.07 7.81
CA LEU A 75 -12.17 -0.02 8.57
C LEU A 75 -11.14 0.90 9.22
N TRP A 76 -11.37 2.20 9.11
CA TRP A 76 -10.58 3.26 9.73
C TRP A 76 -11.38 3.97 10.81
N LYS A 77 -10.69 4.41 11.87
CA LYS A 77 -11.26 5.12 13.03
C LYS A 77 -10.47 6.38 13.37
N THR A 78 -11.19 7.43 13.74
CA THR A 78 -10.67 8.62 14.45
C THR A 78 -11.29 8.70 15.85
N THR A 79 -10.58 9.32 16.79
CA THR A 79 -11.11 9.74 18.10
C THR A 79 -10.79 11.21 18.41
N ASP A 80 -10.37 11.97 17.41
CA ASP A 80 -9.95 13.38 17.51
C ASP A 80 -10.69 14.30 16.52
N GLY A 81 -11.84 13.85 15.99
CA GLY A 81 -12.68 14.63 15.09
C GLY A 81 -12.26 14.60 13.62
N GLY A 82 -11.49 13.59 13.21
CA GLY A 82 -11.02 13.41 11.83
C GLY A 82 -9.62 13.97 11.55
N LEU A 83 -8.89 14.45 12.58
CA LEU A 83 -7.53 15.00 12.43
C LEU A 83 -6.47 13.90 12.27
N ASN A 84 -6.68 12.73 12.88
CA ASN A 84 -5.88 11.54 12.62
C ASN A 84 -6.77 10.29 12.56
N TRP A 85 -6.63 9.53 11.48
CA TRP A 85 -7.29 8.24 11.27
C TRP A 85 -6.29 7.08 11.44
N LYS A 86 -6.79 5.93 11.91
CA LYS A 86 -6.01 4.69 12.07
C LYS A 86 -6.82 3.49 11.58
N PRO A 87 -6.20 2.49 10.94
CA PRO A 87 -6.88 1.24 10.62
C PRO A 87 -7.18 0.49 11.91
N VAL A 88 -8.34 -0.19 11.98
CA VAL A 88 -8.77 -0.95 13.16
C VAL A 88 -9.14 -2.41 12.86
N THR A 89 -8.98 -2.85 11.61
CA THR A 89 -9.24 -4.23 11.15
C THR A 89 -8.01 -4.98 10.64
N ASP A 90 -6.84 -4.33 10.56
CA ASP A 90 -5.60 -4.94 10.06
C ASP A 90 -5.29 -6.25 10.82
N ALA A 91 -5.08 -7.34 10.06
CA ALA A 91 -4.88 -8.71 10.55
C ALA A 91 -6.02 -9.34 11.38
N GLN A 92 -7.25 -8.80 11.33
CA GLN A 92 -8.42 -9.32 12.05
C GLN A 92 -9.61 -9.74 11.17
N ILE A 93 -9.60 -9.38 9.88
CA ILE A 93 -10.65 -9.71 8.91
C ILE A 93 -10.03 -10.36 7.65
N THR A 94 -10.82 -11.13 6.91
CA THR A 94 -10.40 -11.89 5.72
C THR A 94 -11.01 -11.40 4.41
N SER A 95 -11.64 -10.23 4.42
CA SER A 95 -11.85 -9.38 3.23
C SER A 95 -11.69 -7.91 3.62
N SER A 96 -10.78 -7.23 2.94
CA SER A 96 -10.39 -5.84 3.21
C SER A 96 -11.32 -4.75 2.66
N SER A 97 -12.33 -5.10 1.84
CA SER A 97 -13.29 -4.11 1.34
C SER A 97 -14.46 -3.95 2.30
N VAL A 98 -14.65 -2.75 2.88
CA VAL A 98 -15.69 -2.49 3.88
C VAL A 98 -16.74 -1.51 3.34
N GLY A 99 -17.80 -2.03 2.73
CA GLY A 99 -18.85 -1.22 2.08
C GLY A 99 -19.87 -0.61 3.03
N ALA A 100 -20.12 -1.21 4.20
CA ALA A 100 -21.14 -0.77 5.14
C ALA A 100 -20.60 -0.71 6.59
N VAL A 101 -20.98 0.33 7.33
CA VAL A 101 -20.57 0.57 8.73
C VAL A 101 -21.80 0.97 9.55
N ALA A 102 -21.91 0.46 10.78
CA ALA A 102 -22.95 0.87 11.73
C ALA A 102 -22.45 0.83 13.18
N VAL A 103 -22.48 1.99 13.85
CA VAL A 103 -22.25 2.13 15.30
C VAL A 103 -23.62 2.09 16.00
N SER A 104 -23.76 1.35 17.11
CA SER A 104 -25.03 1.35 17.84
C SER A 104 -25.21 2.63 18.67
N GLU A 105 -26.36 3.30 18.49
CA GLU A 105 -26.75 4.46 19.29
C GLU A 105 -26.94 4.10 20.77
N SER A 106 -27.50 2.92 21.05
CA SER A 106 -27.67 2.40 22.42
C SER A 106 -26.32 2.20 23.13
N ASN A 107 -25.33 1.59 22.46
CA ASN A 107 -23.99 1.34 22.99
C ASN A 107 -22.90 1.53 21.90
N PRO A 108 -22.13 2.62 21.90
CA PRO A 108 -21.11 2.89 20.87
C PRO A 108 -19.87 2.00 20.92
N ASP A 109 -19.73 1.11 21.92
CA ASP A 109 -18.72 0.04 21.86
C ASP A 109 -19.13 -1.10 20.91
N ILE A 110 -20.41 -1.20 20.55
CA ILE A 110 -20.90 -2.19 19.60
C ILE A 110 -20.94 -1.57 18.20
N VAL A 111 -20.08 -2.10 17.34
CA VAL A 111 -19.92 -1.66 15.95
C VAL A 111 -20.05 -2.88 15.04
N TYR A 112 -20.79 -2.74 13.95
CA TYR A 112 -20.93 -3.75 12.91
C TYR A 112 -20.41 -3.22 11.58
N ILE A 113 -19.81 -4.10 10.78
CA ILE A 113 -19.41 -3.81 9.40
C ILE A 113 -19.91 -4.90 8.45
N GLY A 114 -20.23 -4.49 7.22
CA GLY A 114 -20.50 -5.36 6.09
C GLY A 114 -19.41 -5.20 5.04
N THR A 115 -18.88 -6.32 4.54
CA THR A 115 -17.80 -6.34 3.55
C THR A 115 -18.32 -6.38 2.11
N GLY A 116 -17.43 -6.04 1.17
CA GLY A 116 -17.72 -5.93 -0.26
C GLY A 116 -18.41 -4.63 -0.67
N GLU A 117 -18.49 -4.37 -1.97
CA GLU A 117 -19.02 -3.12 -2.54
C GLU A 117 -20.41 -3.26 -3.18
N THR A 118 -21.18 -2.17 -3.23
CA THR A 118 -22.52 -2.13 -3.90
C THR A 118 -22.66 -1.05 -4.96
N GLU A 119 -21.60 -0.30 -5.19
CA GLU A 119 -21.50 0.84 -6.08
C GLU A 119 -20.93 0.31 -7.41
N PHE A 120 -21.84 -0.12 -8.29
CA PHE A 120 -21.69 -1.33 -9.12
C PHE A 120 -20.83 -1.17 -10.41
N ARG A 121 -19.65 -0.54 -10.28
CA ARG A 121 -18.66 -0.26 -11.33
C ARG A 121 -17.93 -1.54 -11.81
N GLY A 122 -17.11 -1.44 -12.84
CA GLY A 122 -16.41 -2.58 -13.46
C GLY A 122 -15.26 -3.20 -12.66
N ASN A 123 -14.92 -2.65 -11.50
CA ASN A 123 -13.75 -3.02 -10.69
C ASN A 123 -14.08 -3.10 -9.18
N ILE A 124 -15.22 -3.72 -8.87
CA ILE A 124 -15.71 -3.92 -7.49
C ILE A 124 -15.08 -5.15 -6.80
N MET A 125 -14.74 -4.97 -5.53
CA MET A 125 -14.12 -5.99 -4.65
C MET A 125 -15.17 -6.78 -3.85
N GLN A 126 -14.87 -8.05 -3.58
CA GLN A 126 -15.81 -9.02 -2.98
C GLN A 126 -15.59 -9.19 -1.46
N GLY A 127 -16.69 -9.13 -0.71
CA GLY A 127 -16.75 -9.36 0.73
C GLY A 127 -16.82 -10.84 1.15
N ASP A 128 -16.65 -11.08 2.45
CA ASP A 128 -16.78 -12.38 3.12
C ASP A 128 -17.72 -12.34 4.35
N GLY A 129 -18.66 -11.38 4.36
CA GLY A 129 -19.79 -11.31 5.30
C GLY A 129 -19.77 -10.15 6.28
N VAL A 130 -20.46 -10.33 7.39
CA VAL A 130 -20.67 -9.32 8.45
C VAL A 130 -19.70 -9.57 9.59
N TYR A 131 -19.10 -8.51 10.14
CA TYR A 131 -18.30 -8.58 11.36
C TYR A 131 -18.92 -7.73 12.47
N LYS A 132 -18.72 -8.16 13.72
CA LYS A 132 -19.07 -7.42 14.94
C LYS A 132 -17.83 -7.14 15.76
N SER A 133 -17.78 -5.95 16.35
CA SER A 133 -16.93 -5.57 17.47
C SER A 133 -17.81 -5.23 18.68
N THR A 134 -17.29 -5.43 19.88
CA THR A 134 -17.95 -5.08 21.15
C THR A 134 -17.06 -4.23 22.07
N ASP A 135 -15.98 -3.65 21.53
CA ASP A 135 -14.99 -2.85 22.25
C ASP A 135 -14.57 -1.56 21.50
N ALA A 136 -15.47 -1.07 20.65
CA ALA A 136 -15.30 0.07 19.74
C ALA A 136 -14.22 -0.15 18.65
N GLY A 137 -14.16 -1.36 18.11
CA GLY A 137 -13.34 -1.73 16.95
C GLY A 137 -11.94 -2.23 17.26
N LYS A 138 -11.59 -2.55 18.52
CA LYS A 138 -10.26 -3.08 18.86
C LYS A 138 -10.17 -4.57 18.52
N THR A 139 -11.25 -5.31 18.73
CA THR A 139 -11.40 -6.71 18.32
C THR A 139 -12.60 -6.90 17.38
N TRP A 140 -12.45 -7.81 16.42
CA TRP A 140 -13.48 -8.15 15.43
C TRP A 140 -13.74 -9.66 15.36
N LYS A 141 -14.97 -10.02 15.03
CA LYS A 141 -15.38 -11.40 14.76
C LYS A 141 -16.34 -11.44 13.57
N ASN A 142 -16.09 -12.32 12.59
CA ASN A 142 -17.06 -12.65 11.54
C ASN A 142 -18.28 -13.35 12.18
N ILE A 143 -19.47 -12.86 11.86
CA ILE A 143 -20.76 -13.31 12.41
C ILE A 143 -21.70 -13.84 11.32
N GLY A 144 -21.16 -14.29 10.18
CA GLY A 144 -21.90 -14.96 9.13
C GLY A 144 -22.26 -14.10 7.92
N LEU A 145 -23.17 -14.63 7.09
CA LEU A 145 -23.43 -14.17 5.72
C LEU A 145 -22.17 -14.19 4.84
N THR A 146 -21.36 -15.26 4.95
CA THR A 146 -20.02 -15.36 4.36
C THR A 146 -20.01 -15.56 2.84
N ASN A 147 -21.17 -15.78 2.23
CA ASN A 147 -21.37 -15.90 0.78
C ASN A 147 -22.19 -14.70 0.24
N SER A 148 -22.19 -13.58 0.96
CA SER A 148 -22.90 -12.35 0.58
C SER A 148 -22.25 -11.62 -0.59
N GLN A 149 -20.91 -11.63 -0.68
CA GLN A 149 -20.03 -10.83 -1.55
C GLN A 149 -20.21 -9.30 -1.55
N SER A 150 -21.41 -8.77 -1.32
CA SER A 150 -21.72 -7.34 -1.38
C SER A 150 -22.83 -6.98 -0.39
N ILE A 151 -22.48 -6.25 0.67
CA ILE A 151 -23.42 -5.76 1.69
C ILE A 151 -23.63 -4.25 1.54
N SER A 152 -24.84 -3.83 1.17
CA SER A 152 -25.16 -2.40 0.98
C SER A 152 -25.35 -1.68 2.32
N ARG A 153 -25.94 -2.34 3.32
CA ARG A 153 -26.29 -1.73 4.60
C ARG A 153 -26.15 -2.69 5.77
N VAL A 154 -25.74 -2.13 6.89
CA VAL A 154 -26.06 -2.62 8.23
C VAL A 154 -26.86 -1.52 8.94
N ARG A 155 -27.92 -1.90 9.67
CA ARG A 155 -28.73 -1.01 10.50
C ARG A 155 -29.04 -1.68 11.84
N VAL A 156 -28.61 -1.06 12.93
CA VAL A 156 -28.83 -1.52 14.30
C VAL A 156 -30.11 -0.88 14.85
N HIS A 157 -30.91 -1.63 15.60
CA HIS A 157 -32.10 -1.10 16.26
C HIS A 157 -31.72 -0.04 17.32
N PRO A 158 -32.37 1.14 17.36
CA PRO A 158 -31.85 2.31 18.10
C PRO A 158 -31.67 2.05 19.60
N THR A 159 -32.56 1.24 20.19
CA THR A 159 -32.56 0.92 21.63
C THR A 159 -32.05 -0.48 21.99
N ASN A 160 -31.68 -1.32 21.01
CA ASN A 160 -31.21 -2.70 21.28
C ASN A 160 -30.08 -3.09 20.29
N PRO A 161 -28.83 -3.27 20.75
CA PRO A 161 -27.70 -3.49 19.86
C PRO A 161 -27.63 -4.90 19.25
N ASP A 162 -28.44 -5.85 19.71
CA ASP A 162 -28.45 -7.23 19.23
C ASP A 162 -29.54 -7.51 18.17
N ILE A 163 -30.47 -6.57 17.98
CA ILE A 163 -31.40 -6.55 16.85
C ILE A 163 -30.75 -5.74 15.72
N VAL A 164 -30.44 -6.40 14.61
CA VAL A 164 -29.74 -5.80 13.46
C VAL A 164 -30.32 -6.32 12.15
N TYR A 165 -30.43 -5.42 11.18
CA TYR A 165 -30.86 -5.71 9.82
C TYR A 165 -29.69 -5.48 8.85
N VAL A 166 -29.51 -6.40 7.92
CA VAL A 166 -28.44 -6.35 6.91
C VAL A 166 -29.06 -6.48 5.52
N SER A 167 -28.70 -5.57 4.63
CA SER A 167 -29.07 -5.62 3.22
C SER A 167 -27.92 -6.20 2.41
N VAL A 168 -28.16 -7.38 1.83
CA VAL A 168 -27.22 -8.10 0.99
C VAL A 168 -27.64 -7.95 -0.46
N LEU A 169 -26.80 -7.29 -1.27
CA LEU A 169 -26.99 -7.20 -2.72
C LEU A 169 -26.69 -8.55 -3.39
N GLY A 170 -25.72 -9.31 -2.86
CA GLY A 170 -25.32 -10.63 -3.35
C GLY A 170 -24.11 -10.60 -4.26
N HIS A 171 -23.81 -11.74 -4.87
CA HIS A 171 -22.75 -11.87 -5.87
C HIS A 171 -22.96 -10.87 -7.01
N ALA A 172 -21.93 -10.08 -7.33
CA ALA A 172 -22.03 -9.09 -8.39
C ALA A 172 -21.93 -9.70 -9.79
N PHE A 173 -21.26 -10.85 -9.90
CA PHE A 173 -20.84 -11.46 -11.17
C PHE A 173 -21.53 -12.79 -11.52
N GLY A 174 -22.40 -13.29 -10.62
CA GLY A 174 -23.16 -14.52 -10.79
C GLY A 174 -24.40 -14.54 -9.89
N PRO A 175 -25.29 -15.54 -10.02
CA PRO A 175 -26.44 -15.70 -9.13
C PRO A 175 -26.04 -16.32 -7.77
N ASN A 176 -26.68 -15.91 -6.68
CA ASN A 176 -26.50 -16.55 -5.37
C ASN A 176 -27.76 -16.43 -4.49
N GLU A 177 -27.98 -17.42 -3.63
CA GLU A 177 -29.11 -17.48 -2.69
C GLU A 177 -28.95 -16.51 -1.50
N GLU A 178 -27.73 -16.11 -1.15
CA GLU A 178 -27.47 -15.19 -0.05
C GLU A 178 -27.67 -13.73 -0.52
N ARG A 179 -28.95 -13.37 -0.68
CA ARG A 179 -29.45 -12.06 -1.11
C ARG A 179 -30.67 -11.62 -0.32
N GLY A 180 -30.91 -10.31 -0.33
CA GLY A 180 -32.09 -9.67 0.25
C GLY A 180 -31.80 -9.09 1.63
N VAL A 181 -32.84 -9.00 2.48
CA VAL A 181 -32.70 -8.49 3.86
C VAL A 181 -32.63 -9.65 4.84
N PHE A 182 -31.67 -9.58 5.77
CA PHE A 182 -31.48 -10.52 6.87
C PHE A 182 -31.65 -9.80 8.22
N LYS A 183 -32.23 -10.49 9.21
CA LYS A 183 -32.49 -10.01 10.58
C LYS A 183 -31.82 -10.93 11.60
N THR A 184 -31.05 -10.36 12.52
CA THR A 184 -30.66 -11.00 13.81
C THR A 184 -31.48 -10.39 14.93
N VAL A 185 -31.69 -11.16 16.00
CA VAL A 185 -32.20 -10.69 17.30
C VAL A 185 -31.31 -11.10 18.49
N ASP A 186 -30.18 -11.78 18.23
CA ASP A 186 -29.29 -12.38 19.23
C ASP A 186 -27.84 -11.86 19.16
N GLY A 187 -27.63 -10.80 18.38
CA GLY A 187 -26.35 -10.14 18.17
C GLY A 187 -25.47 -10.74 17.08
N GLY A 188 -26.03 -11.52 16.15
CA GLY A 188 -25.31 -12.14 15.04
C GLY A 188 -24.89 -13.60 15.28
N LYS A 189 -25.57 -14.30 16.18
CA LYS A 189 -25.40 -15.76 16.37
C LYS A 189 -26.28 -16.53 15.38
N SER A 190 -27.41 -15.94 14.97
CA SER A 190 -28.30 -16.47 13.93
C SER A 190 -28.88 -15.37 13.04
N TRP A 191 -29.24 -15.73 11.80
CA TRP A 191 -29.81 -14.81 10.80
C TRP A 191 -31.07 -15.40 10.17
N LYS A 192 -32.17 -14.64 10.20
CA LYS A 192 -33.41 -14.92 9.47
C LYS A 192 -33.40 -14.14 8.15
N LYS A 193 -33.50 -14.82 7.00
CA LYS A 193 -33.79 -14.14 5.71
C LYS A 193 -35.24 -13.65 5.77
N VAL A 194 -35.46 -12.33 5.73
CA VAL A 194 -36.77 -11.68 5.98
C VAL A 194 -37.40 -11.04 4.75
N LEU A 195 -36.60 -10.58 3.77
CA LEU A 195 -37.10 -10.14 2.47
C LEU A 195 -36.25 -10.75 1.35
N TYR A 196 -36.87 -11.55 0.50
CA TYR A 196 -36.20 -12.23 -0.63
C TYR A 196 -37.07 -12.14 -1.90
N LYS A 197 -36.42 -12.11 -3.07
CA LYS A 197 -37.08 -12.07 -4.40
C LYS A 197 -36.43 -12.97 -5.47
N GLY A 198 -35.25 -13.53 -5.24
CA GLY A 198 -34.61 -14.49 -6.13
C GLY A 198 -33.08 -14.39 -6.14
N ASP A 199 -32.44 -15.34 -6.81
CA ASP A 199 -30.99 -15.56 -6.89
C ASP A 199 -30.21 -14.41 -7.58
N LYS A 200 -30.94 -13.51 -8.24
CA LYS A 200 -30.44 -12.40 -9.07
C LYS A 200 -30.89 -11.00 -8.57
N ALA A 201 -31.58 -10.91 -7.43
CA ALA A 201 -32.01 -9.63 -6.88
C ALA A 201 -31.86 -9.56 -5.36
N GLY A 202 -30.95 -8.70 -4.91
CA GLY A 202 -30.66 -8.45 -3.50
C GLY A 202 -31.07 -7.06 -3.04
N ALA A 203 -30.78 -6.75 -1.78
CA ALA A 203 -31.15 -5.49 -1.16
C ALA A 203 -30.08 -4.40 -1.38
N ALA A 204 -30.49 -3.25 -1.91
CA ALA A 204 -29.63 -2.14 -2.30
C ALA A 204 -29.61 -0.97 -1.30
N ASP A 205 -30.69 -0.79 -0.53
CA ASP A 205 -30.79 0.19 0.56
C ASP A 205 -31.74 -0.29 1.65
N LEU A 206 -31.58 0.23 2.88
CA LEU A 206 -32.45 -0.04 4.03
C LEU A 206 -32.32 1.05 5.08
N VAL A 207 -33.48 1.49 5.58
CA VAL A 207 -33.62 2.43 6.69
C VAL A 207 -34.65 1.92 7.70
N ILE A 208 -34.33 2.06 8.98
CA ILE A 208 -35.23 1.85 10.11
C ILE A 208 -35.76 3.23 10.51
N ASP A 209 -37.06 3.34 10.76
CA ASP A 209 -37.65 4.53 11.37
C ASP A 209 -37.14 4.69 12.82
N PRO A 210 -36.43 5.79 13.15
CA PRO A 210 -35.81 5.95 14.47
C PRO A 210 -36.84 6.25 15.58
N VAL A 211 -38.07 6.62 15.24
CA VAL A 211 -39.16 6.92 16.18
C VAL A 211 -40.03 5.68 16.41
N ASN A 212 -40.30 4.89 15.36
CA ASN A 212 -41.01 3.62 15.45
C ASN A 212 -40.25 2.51 14.68
N PRO A 213 -39.27 1.82 15.30
CA PRO A 213 -38.40 0.87 14.61
C PRO A 213 -39.06 -0.43 14.12
N ASN A 214 -40.38 -0.59 14.30
CA ASN A 214 -41.16 -1.60 13.58
C ASN A 214 -41.43 -1.20 12.10
N ASN A 215 -41.43 0.10 11.80
CA ASN A 215 -41.43 0.62 10.43
C ASN A 215 -40.03 0.45 9.83
N ILE A 216 -39.91 -0.38 8.79
CA ILE A 216 -38.64 -0.61 8.09
C ILE A 216 -38.88 -0.50 6.59
N TYR A 217 -38.03 0.25 5.90
CA TYR A 217 -38.08 0.42 4.44
C TYR A 217 -36.82 -0.20 3.83
N ALA A 218 -36.99 -1.01 2.79
CA ALA A 218 -35.88 -1.67 2.10
C ALA A 218 -36.12 -1.71 0.59
N THR A 219 -35.05 -1.65 -0.20
CA THR A 219 -35.14 -1.69 -1.66
C THR A 219 -34.47 -2.93 -2.21
N ILE A 220 -35.13 -3.60 -3.16
CA ILE A 220 -34.59 -4.74 -3.90
C ILE A 220 -34.21 -4.27 -5.31
N TRP A 221 -33.07 -4.74 -5.81
CA TRP A 221 -32.54 -4.39 -7.13
C TRP A 221 -32.09 -5.65 -7.88
N GLU A 222 -32.63 -5.86 -9.08
CA GLU A 222 -32.22 -6.94 -10.00
C GLU A 222 -31.08 -6.45 -10.91
N VAL A 223 -29.85 -6.83 -10.58
CA VAL A 223 -28.63 -6.41 -11.30
C VAL A 223 -27.55 -7.49 -11.24
N TYR A 224 -26.77 -7.64 -12.31
CA TYR A 224 -25.50 -8.36 -12.31
C TYR A 224 -24.56 -7.84 -13.41
N ARG A 225 -23.29 -8.25 -13.34
CA ARG A 225 -22.21 -7.75 -14.20
C ARG A 225 -21.35 -8.88 -14.76
N THR A 226 -20.71 -8.64 -15.90
CA THR A 226 -19.59 -9.39 -16.48
C THR A 226 -18.47 -8.39 -16.86
N PRO A 227 -17.28 -8.80 -17.32
CA PRO A 227 -16.23 -7.86 -17.73
C PRO A 227 -16.69 -6.82 -18.76
N TYR A 228 -17.63 -7.20 -19.63
CA TYR A 228 -18.08 -6.47 -20.81
C TYR A 228 -19.49 -5.88 -20.70
N LYS A 229 -20.24 -6.19 -19.63
CA LYS A 229 -21.66 -5.80 -19.53
C LYS A 229 -22.15 -5.72 -18.10
N MET A 230 -22.66 -4.56 -17.70
CA MET A 230 -23.66 -4.49 -16.64
C MET A 230 -25.05 -4.78 -17.23
N TRP A 231 -25.90 -5.52 -16.52
CA TRP A 231 -27.30 -5.73 -16.89
C TRP A 231 -28.21 -5.55 -15.67
N ALA A 232 -29.33 -4.85 -15.88
CA ALA A 232 -30.40 -4.72 -14.91
C ALA A 232 -31.71 -4.95 -15.65
N ASN A 233 -32.38 -6.04 -15.30
CA ASN A 233 -33.62 -6.52 -15.94
C ASN A 233 -34.88 -6.01 -15.23
N VAL A 234 -34.72 -5.46 -14.02
CA VAL A 234 -35.60 -4.48 -13.37
C VAL A 234 -37.07 -4.88 -13.18
N GLY A 235 -37.42 -6.16 -13.36
CA GLY A 235 -38.79 -6.66 -13.23
C GLY A 235 -39.18 -6.94 -11.78
N ILE A 236 -38.24 -7.47 -10.98
CA ILE A 236 -38.47 -7.78 -9.56
C ILE A 236 -38.00 -6.70 -8.59
N SER A 237 -37.29 -5.67 -9.09
CA SER A 237 -36.88 -4.48 -8.32
C SER A 237 -38.05 -3.76 -7.65
N GLY A 238 -37.75 -3.00 -6.59
CA GLY A 238 -38.70 -2.05 -6.00
C GLY A 238 -38.43 -1.69 -4.54
N LEU A 239 -39.21 -0.74 -4.03
CA LEU A 239 -39.27 -0.33 -2.63
C LEU A 239 -40.31 -1.17 -1.89
N PHE A 240 -39.96 -1.61 -0.68
CA PHE A 240 -40.81 -2.40 0.22
C PHE A 240 -40.85 -1.76 1.61
N LYS A 241 -41.98 -1.96 2.32
CA LYS A 241 -42.19 -1.52 3.71
C LYS A 241 -42.65 -2.69 4.57
N SER A 242 -42.09 -2.79 5.77
CA SER A 242 -42.66 -3.53 6.90
C SER A 242 -43.18 -2.55 7.96
N THR A 243 -44.17 -2.98 8.73
CA THR A 243 -44.70 -2.30 9.92
C THR A 243 -44.62 -3.18 11.19
N ASP A 244 -43.94 -4.32 11.10
CA ASP A 244 -43.88 -5.38 12.13
C ASP A 244 -42.42 -5.81 12.45
N GLY A 245 -41.44 -4.96 12.14
CA GLY A 245 -40.03 -5.28 12.35
C GLY A 245 -39.47 -6.28 11.31
N GLY A 246 -40.02 -6.27 10.10
CA GLY A 246 -39.54 -7.05 8.96
C GLY A 246 -40.10 -8.46 8.85
N ASP A 247 -41.16 -8.82 9.58
CA ASP A 247 -41.74 -10.16 9.50
C ASP A 247 -42.78 -10.29 8.35
N THR A 248 -43.41 -9.19 7.91
CA THR A 248 -44.15 -9.06 6.65
C THR A 248 -43.76 -7.79 5.87
N TRP A 249 -44.00 -7.79 4.55
CA TRP A 249 -43.55 -6.71 3.64
C TRP A 249 -44.55 -6.38 2.51
N GLU A 250 -44.99 -5.13 2.43
CA GLU A 250 -45.76 -4.56 1.31
C GLU A 250 -44.81 -3.97 0.24
N LYS A 251 -45.14 -4.09 -1.07
CA LYS A 251 -44.40 -3.42 -2.16
C LYS A 251 -44.95 -2.01 -2.43
N LEU A 252 -44.19 -0.98 -2.06
CA LEU A 252 -44.61 0.43 -2.23
C LEU A 252 -44.47 0.97 -3.65
N THR A 253 -43.62 0.38 -4.51
CA THR A 253 -43.46 0.82 -5.92
C THR A 253 -44.77 0.85 -6.70
N ASN A 254 -45.77 0.06 -6.31
CA ASN A 254 -47.06 -0.03 -6.99
C ASN A 254 -48.10 1.00 -6.45
N LYS A 255 -47.75 1.82 -5.44
CA LYS A 255 -48.66 2.80 -4.83
C LYS A 255 -48.91 4.02 -5.74
N PRO A 256 -50.04 4.74 -5.58
CA PRO A 256 -50.34 5.94 -6.36
C PRO A 256 -49.19 6.98 -6.37
N GLY A 257 -48.90 7.50 -7.57
CA GLY A 257 -47.93 8.58 -7.77
C GLY A 257 -46.46 8.19 -7.87
N MET A 258 -46.12 6.90 -7.72
CA MET A 258 -44.77 6.37 -8.01
C MET A 258 -44.49 6.30 -9.52
N ALA A 259 -43.21 6.08 -9.86
CA ALA A 259 -42.75 5.87 -11.24
C ALA A 259 -43.48 4.69 -11.93
N LYS A 260 -43.82 4.86 -13.21
CA LYS A 260 -44.41 3.80 -14.05
C LYS A 260 -43.33 3.12 -14.89
N GLY A 261 -43.57 1.85 -15.24
CA GLY A 261 -42.62 1.03 -16.00
C GLY A 261 -41.54 0.42 -15.11
N PRO A 262 -40.42 -0.05 -15.71
CA PRO A 262 -39.35 -0.71 -14.96
C PRO A 262 -38.58 0.26 -14.06
N VAL A 263 -38.13 -0.22 -12.88
CA VAL A 263 -37.36 0.58 -11.91
C VAL A 263 -36.03 -0.09 -11.55
N GLY A 264 -34.96 0.70 -11.49
CA GLY A 264 -33.60 0.26 -11.20
C GLY A 264 -33.25 0.34 -9.71
N LYS A 265 -32.07 0.88 -9.39
CA LYS A 265 -31.66 1.16 -8.01
C LYS A 265 -32.61 2.19 -7.40
N ILE A 266 -32.98 1.98 -6.13
CA ILE A 266 -33.77 2.94 -5.35
C ILE A 266 -33.04 3.18 -4.03
N GLY A 267 -32.79 4.44 -3.70
CA GLY A 267 -32.38 4.88 -2.37
C GLY A 267 -33.57 5.43 -1.59
N VAL A 268 -33.61 5.23 -0.27
CA VAL A 268 -34.76 5.59 0.58
C VAL A 268 -34.36 6.18 1.92
N THR A 269 -35.05 7.22 2.36
CA THR A 269 -34.87 7.83 3.68
C THR A 269 -36.20 8.31 4.27
N VAL A 270 -36.38 8.15 5.58
CA VAL A 270 -37.53 8.63 6.36
C VAL A 270 -37.07 9.79 7.24
N SER A 271 -37.90 10.81 7.47
CA SER A 271 -37.51 11.94 8.31
C SER A 271 -37.58 11.58 9.80
N PRO A 272 -36.48 11.73 10.58
CA PRO A 272 -36.53 11.59 12.04
C PRO A 272 -37.39 12.67 12.72
N ALA A 273 -37.67 13.78 12.01
CA ALA A 273 -38.50 14.88 12.49
C ALA A 273 -40.00 14.71 12.14
N ASP A 274 -40.36 13.80 11.23
CA ASP A 274 -41.75 13.41 10.93
C ASP A 274 -41.76 12.00 10.27
N PRO A 275 -42.05 10.93 11.02
CA PRO A 275 -42.03 9.55 10.50
C PRO A 275 -43.03 9.25 9.37
N ASN A 276 -44.03 10.10 9.13
CA ASN A 276 -44.93 9.96 7.99
C ASN A 276 -44.25 10.37 6.68
N ARG A 277 -43.18 11.18 6.77
CA ARG A 277 -42.48 11.72 5.63
C ARG A 277 -41.32 10.84 5.19
N ILE A 278 -41.40 10.40 3.95
CA ILE A 278 -40.43 9.50 3.33
C ILE A 278 -40.06 10.06 1.96
N TRP A 279 -38.79 9.95 1.58
CA TRP A 279 -38.33 10.17 0.22
C TRP A 279 -37.75 8.89 -0.38
N ALA A 280 -37.96 8.72 -1.68
CA ALA A 280 -37.35 7.67 -2.47
C ALA A 280 -36.76 8.29 -3.74
N ILE A 281 -35.46 8.10 -3.99
CA ILE A 281 -34.82 8.45 -5.26
C ILE A 281 -34.84 7.23 -6.17
N VAL A 282 -35.53 7.33 -7.30
CA VAL A 282 -35.90 6.18 -8.15
C VAL A 282 -35.21 6.27 -9.51
N GLU A 283 -34.37 5.27 -9.82
CA GLU A 283 -33.93 5.01 -11.18
C GLU A 283 -35.12 4.52 -12.03
N ALA A 284 -35.59 5.37 -12.94
CA ALA A 284 -36.56 5.05 -14.00
C ALA A 284 -36.36 6.05 -15.15
N ASN A 285 -36.93 5.76 -16.33
CA ASN A 285 -36.88 6.68 -17.49
C ASN A 285 -37.40 8.07 -17.09
N ASP A 286 -38.62 8.10 -16.56
CA ASP A 286 -39.30 9.25 -15.96
C ASP A 286 -39.05 9.37 -14.43
N GLY A 287 -37.95 8.78 -13.94
CA GLY A 287 -37.59 8.75 -12.53
C GLY A 287 -37.17 10.10 -11.94
N GLY A 288 -36.87 10.11 -10.65
CA GLY A 288 -36.62 11.32 -9.87
C GLY A 288 -36.67 11.08 -8.38
N LEU A 289 -36.74 12.16 -7.61
CA LEU A 289 -37.01 12.14 -6.19
C LEU A 289 -38.53 12.20 -5.95
N TYR A 290 -39.06 11.15 -5.34
CA TYR A 290 -40.44 11.05 -4.90
C TYR A 290 -40.52 11.30 -3.41
N ARG A 291 -41.59 11.96 -2.94
CA ARG A 291 -41.93 12.12 -1.53
C ARG A 291 -43.30 11.54 -1.23
N SER A 292 -43.44 10.88 -0.08
CA SER A 292 -44.72 10.60 0.58
C SER A 292 -44.78 11.41 1.88
N ASP A 293 -45.98 11.87 2.22
CA ASP A 293 -46.30 12.59 3.47
C ASP A 293 -47.29 11.78 4.35
N ASP A 294 -47.52 10.49 4.03
CA ASP A 294 -48.55 9.62 4.61
C ASP A 294 -48.07 8.18 4.92
N GLY A 295 -46.77 8.04 5.22
CA GLY A 295 -46.16 6.77 5.58
C GLY A 295 -45.95 5.80 4.42
N GLY A 296 -46.01 6.29 3.17
CA GLY A 296 -45.70 5.57 1.94
C GLY A 296 -46.92 5.13 1.13
N ASN A 297 -48.11 5.64 1.43
CA ASN A 297 -49.36 5.24 0.78
C ASN A 297 -49.65 6.02 -0.50
N ASN A 298 -49.36 7.32 -0.52
CA ASN A 298 -49.42 8.18 -1.70
C ASN A 298 -48.08 8.89 -1.89
N TRP A 299 -47.65 8.99 -3.14
CA TRP A 299 -46.37 9.58 -3.52
C TRP A 299 -46.55 10.73 -4.50
N LYS A 300 -45.58 11.64 -4.52
CA LYS A 300 -45.47 12.72 -5.50
C LYS A 300 -44.03 12.86 -5.96
N LEU A 301 -43.82 12.91 -7.26
CA LEU A 301 -42.55 13.37 -7.85
C LEU A 301 -42.34 14.84 -7.47
N VAL A 302 -41.32 15.12 -6.63
CA VAL A 302 -41.01 16.48 -6.15
C VAL A 302 -39.88 17.14 -6.93
N ASN A 303 -38.95 16.36 -7.49
CA ASN A 303 -37.85 16.82 -8.32
C ASN A 303 -37.41 15.72 -9.30
N ASN A 304 -37.08 16.07 -10.55
CA ASN A 304 -36.69 15.13 -11.61
C ASN A 304 -35.29 15.42 -12.21
N GLU A 305 -34.53 16.35 -11.63
CA GLU A 305 -33.22 16.81 -12.11
C GLU A 305 -32.25 15.64 -12.33
N ARG A 306 -31.59 15.60 -13.49
CA ARG A 306 -30.66 14.50 -13.82
C ARG A 306 -29.44 14.47 -12.89
N LYS A 307 -28.99 15.62 -12.36
CA LYS A 307 -27.83 15.74 -11.45
C LYS A 307 -27.90 14.87 -10.19
N LEU A 308 -29.11 14.59 -9.70
CA LEU A 308 -29.33 13.76 -8.50
C LEU A 308 -29.26 12.25 -8.81
N ARG A 309 -29.46 11.85 -10.08
CA ARG A 309 -29.75 10.47 -10.52
C ARG A 309 -28.95 10.00 -11.74
N GLN A 310 -27.92 10.73 -12.13
CA GLN A 310 -26.91 10.29 -13.09
C GLN A 310 -26.15 9.08 -12.51
N ARG A 311 -25.68 8.16 -13.38
CA ARG A 311 -24.98 6.89 -13.02
C ARG A 311 -25.59 6.19 -11.80
N ALA A 312 -26.91 5.96 -11.81
CA ALA A 312 -27.66 5.50 -10.62
C ALA A 312 -27.08 4.21 -9.97
N PHE A 313 -26.51 3.30 -10.75
CA PHE A 313 -25.79 2.12 -10.26
C PHE A 313 -24.63 2.46 -9.29
N TYR A 314 -23.94 3.58 -9.50
CA TYR A 314 -22.79 4.04 -8.70
C TYR A 314 -23.21 5.01 -7.58
N TYR A 315 -24.30 5.77 -7.69
CA TYR A 315 -24.76 6.69 -6.64
C TYR A 315 -26.20 6.39 -6.15
N SER A 316 -27.07 7.41 -6.11
CA SER A 316 -28.49 7.37 -5.71
C SER A 316 -28.73 7.09 -4.23
N ARG A 317 -27.90 7.66 -3.33
CA ARG A 317 -28.13 7.67 -1.88
C ARG A 317 -28.70 9.03 -1.43
N ILE A 318 -29.66 9.01 -0.51
CA ILE A 318 -30.32 10.20 0.07
C ILE A 318 -30.43 10.06 1.58
N VAL A 319 -30.34 11.19 2.31
CA VAL A 319 -30.36 11.22 3.78
C VAL A 319 -31.21 12.39 4.27
N ALA A 320 -32.18 12.12 5.14
CA ALA A 320 -32.99 13.16 5.76
C ALA A 320 -32.19 13.97 6.80
N ASP A 321 -32.49 15.26 6.93
CA ASP A 321 -32.02 16.09 8.04
C ASP A 321 -32.72 15.64 9.35
N PRO A 322 -31.99 15.28 10.42
CA PRO A 322 -32.60 14.67 11.60
C PRO A 322 -33.39 15.66 12.47
N LYS A 323 -33.34 16.97 12.20
CA LYS A 323 -34.13 17.98 12.92
C LYS A 323 -35.03 18.84 12.04
N ASN A 324 -34.84 18.82 10.72
CA ASN A 324 -35.71 19.54 9.78
C ASN A 324 -36.53 18.56 8.93
N LYS A 325 -37.86 18.51 9.14
CA LYS A 325 -38.77 17.67 8.34
C LYS A 325 -38.81 18.01 6.84
N ASP A 326 -38.34 19.18 6.42
CA ASP A 326 -38.21 19.58 5.00
C ASP A 326 -36.75 19.54 4.51
N GLY A 327 -35.80 19.13 5.36
CA GLY A 327 -34.39 18.98 5.03
C GLY A 327 -34.06 17.61 4.46
N ILE A 328 -33.44 17.58 3.28
CA ILE A 328 -32.93 16.36 2.66
C ILE A 328 -31.62 16.61 1.91
N TYR A 329 -30.71 15.65 2.02
CA TYR A 329 -29.41 15.60 1.40
C TYR A 329 -29.40 14.56 0.27
N GLY A 330 -28.75 14.88 -0.85
CA GLY A 330 -28.58 13.98 -1.99
C GLY A 330 -27.11 13.77 -2.33
N LEU A 331 -26.69 12.50 -2.43
CA LEU A 331 -25.30 12.11 -2.69
C LEU A 331 -25.16 11.63 -4.14
N ASN A 332 -24.24 12.27 -4.88
CA ASN A 332 -23.88 11.96 -6.26
C ASN A 332 -22.42 12.40 -6.51
N VAL A 333 -22.02 12.70 -7.75
CA VAL A 333 -20.73 13.35 -8.07
C VAL A 333 -20.49 14.56 -7.16
N ASP A 334 -21.46 15.49 -7.14
CA ASP A 334 -21.57 16.54 -6.14
C ASP A 334 -22.39 16.07 -4.92
N PHE A 335 -22.25 16.81 -3.82
CA PHE A 335 -23.08 16.68 -2.63
C PHE A 335 -24.10 17.84 -2.57
N TYR A 336 -25.40 17.56 -2.50
CA TYR A 336 -26.45 18.59 -2.53
C TYR A 336 -27.33 18.60 -1.26
N LYS A 337 -27.87 19.77 -0.90
CA LYS A 337 -28.93 19.94 0.12
C LYS A 337 -30.17 20.65 -0.44
N SER A 338 -31.34 20.19 -0.01
CA SER A 338 -32.65 20.84 -0.10
C SER A 338 -33.19 21.10 1.32
N THR A 339 -33.98 22.17 1.46
CA THR A 339 -34.69 22.56 2.69
C THR A 339 -36.18 22.84 2.46
N ASP A 340 -36.70 22.46 1.28
CA ASP A 340 -38.08 22.67 0.81
C ASP A 340 -38.82 21.34 0.57
N GLY A 341 -38.40 20.28 1.27
CA GLY A 341 -38.98 18.95 1.17
C GLY A 341 -38.58 18.19 -0.08
N GLY A 342 -37.41 18.51 -0.66
CA GLY A 342 -36.86 17.86 -1.85
C GLY A 342 -37.29 18.48 -3.19
N VAL A 343 -37.82 19.70 -3.19
CA VAL A 343 -38.30 20.36 -4.43
C VAL A 343 -37.14 21.03 -5.17
N THR A 344 -36.30 21.82 -4.48
CA THR A 344 -35.11 22.45 -5.09
C THR A 344 -33.82 22.14 -4.34
N PHE A 345 -32.82 21.67 -5.08
CA PHE A 345 -31.45 21.47 -4.60
C PHE A 345 -30.58 22.62 -5.11
N LYS A 346 -30.67 23.76 -4.40
CA LYS A 346 -29.95 25.01 -4.70
C LYS A 346 -28.58 25.10 -4.02
N GLN A 347 -28.39 24.37 -2.92
CA GLN A 347 -27.12 24.32 -2.20
C GLN A 347 -26.32 23.10 -2.65
N SER A 348 -25.13 23.34 -3.20
CA SER A 348 -24.06 22.34 -3.26
C SER A 348 -23.17 22.49 -2.02
N ILE A 349 -22.69 21.38 -1.48
CA ILE A 349 -21.79 21.31 -0.33
C ILE A 349 -20.41 20.87 -0.86
N ARG A 350 -19.39 21.70 -0.65
CA ARG A 350 -18.04 21.41 -1.13
C ARG A 350 -17.27 20.54 -0.12
N VAL A 351 -17.20 19.26 -0.42
CA VAL A 351 -16.31 18.26 0.20
C VAL A 351 -14.88 18.33 -0.40
N PRO A 352 -13.86 17.69 0.21
CA PRO A 352 -12.49 17.67 -0.30
C PRO A 352 -12.38 16.93 -1.64
N HIS A 353 -13.10 15.82 -1.79
CA HIS A 353 -13.18 14.99 -2.99
C HIS A 353 -14.63 14.79 -3.46
N GLY A 354 -14.81 14.58 -4.77
CA GLY A 354 -16.11 14.25 -5.37
C GLY A 354 -16.49 12.78 -5.23
N ASP A 355 -17.59 12.41 -5.89
CA ASP A 355 -18.20 11.07 -5.90
C ASP A 355 -18.57 10.60 -4.48
N ASN A 356 -19.69 11.15 -4.00
CA ASN A 356 -20.17 11.00 -2.64
C ASN A 356 -21.04 9.73 -2.50
N HIS A 357 -20.62 8.85 -1.60
CA HIS A 357 -21.28 7.56 -1.40
C HIS A 357 -22.11 7.52 -0.13
N ASP A 358 -21.58 7.95 1.02
CA ASP A 358 -22.31 7.88 2.31
C ASP A 358 -22.26 9.17 3.12
N LEU A 359 -23.24 9.31 4.02
CA LEU A 359 -23.36 10.45 4.92
C LEU A 359 -23.97 10.05 6.26
N TRP A 360 -23.24 10.33 7.34
CA TRP A 360 -23.73 10.32 8.72
C TRP A 360 -23.94 11.77 9.18
N ILE A 361 -25.04 12.00 9.87
CA ILE A 361 -25.38 13.28 10.53
C ILE A 361 -25.73 12.94 11.97
N ASP A 362 -25.23 13.69 12.94
CA ASP A 362 -25.58 13.44 14.34
C ASP A 362 -27.07 13.77 14.59
N PRO A 363 -27.89 12.80 15.06
CA PRO A 363 -29.31 13.06 15.33
C PRO A 363 -29.52 14.12 16.42
N THR A 364 -28.55 14.31 17.31
CA THR A 364 -28.57 15.30 18.39
C THR A 364 -27.96 16.64 18.00
N ASP A 365 -27.19 16.73 16.90
CA ASP A 365 -26.36 17.90 16.56
C ASP A 365 -26.06 17.97 15.04
N PRO A 366 -26.99 18.45 14.19
CA PRO A 366 -26.86 18.38 12.72
C PRO A 366 -25.69 19.17 12.11
N LEU A 367 -24.94 19.94 12.90
CA LEU A 367 -23.68 20.56 12.49
C LEU A 367 -22.55 19.54 12.40
N ARG A 368 -22.65 18.42 13.12
CA ARG A 368 -21.69 17.32 13.09
C ARG A 368 -22.11 16.31 12.02
N MET A 369 -21.25 16.17 11.02
CA MET A 369 -21.47 15.34 9.84
C MET A 369 -20.19 14.57 9.52
N ALA A 370 -20.32 13.39 8.93
CA ALA A 370 -19.20 12.66 8.35
C ALA A 370 -19.63 12.08 6.99
N ASN A 371 -18.76 12.17 6.00
CA ASN A 371 -19.00 11.74 4.63
C ASN A 371 -17.98 10.69 4.19
N ALA A 372 -18.40 9.74 3.36
CA ALA A 372 -17.51 8.86 2.60
C ALA A 372 -17.69 9.10 1.10
N ASN A 373 -16.57 9.23 0.39
CA ASN A 373 -16.47 9.60 -1.02
C ASN A 373 -15.31 8.84 -1.72
N ASP A 374 -15.05 9.10 -3.01
CA ASP A 374 -13.97 8.42 -3.75
C ASP A 374 -12.53 8.81 -3.28
N GLY A 375 -12.39 9.87 -2.47
CA GLY A 375 -11.15 10.28 -1.79
C GLY A 375 -11.00 9.74 -0.35
N GLY A 376 -12.09 9.35 0.32
CA GLY A 376 -12.04 8.66 1.61
C GLY A 376 -13.14 9.07 2.60
N GLY A 377 -12.82 9.04 3.89
CA GLY A 377 -13.70 9.50 4.97
C GLY A 377 -13.29 10.86 5.54
N THR A 378 -14.24 11.80 5.59
CA THR A 378 -14.02 13.18 6.06
C THR A 378 -15.11 13.64 7.05
N VAL A 379 -14.77 14.57 7.96
CA VAL A 379 -15.63 15.05 9.05
C VAL A 379 -15.87 16.55 8.95
N SER A 380 -17.09 16.99 9.27
CA SER A 380 -17.46 18.39 9.47
C SER A 380 -18.09 18.59 10.85
N ILE A 381 -17.84 19.76 11.45
CA ILE A 381 -18.43 20.19 12.73
C ILE A 381 -19.23 21.49 12.61
N ASN A 382 -19.50 21.95 11.38
CA ASN A 382 -20.18 23.21 11.08
C ASN A 382 -21.21 23.08 9.95
N GLY A 383 -21.83 21.89 9.80
CA GLY A 383 -22.91 21.64 8.84
C GLY A 383 -22.44 21.52 7.38
N GLY A 384 -21.17 21.17 7.17
CA GLY A 384 -20.58 21.02 5.84
C GLY A 384 -19.98 22.29 5.24
N LEU A 385 -19.81 23.37 6.02
CA LEU A 385 -19.12 24.59 5.57
C LEU A 385 -17.61 24.38 5.42
N SER A 386 -17.02 23.48 6.22
CA SER A 386 -15.65 22.97 6.05
C SER A 386 -15.55 21.51 6.48
N TRP A 387 -14.51 20.84 5.99
CA TRP A 387 -14.26 19.40 6.12
C TRP A 387 -12.80 19.13 6.49
N THR A 388 -12.49 17.95 7.04
CA THR A 388 -11.10 17.52 7.32
C THR A 388 -10.39 17.00 6.07
N ASP A 389 -9.06 17.11 6.05
CA ASP A 389 -8.22 16.55 4.99
C ASP A 389 -8.27 15.00 4.95
N GLU A 390 -7.98 14.42 3.78
CA GLU A 390 -8.05 12.97 3.49
C GLU A 390 -6.64 12.33 3.44
N ASP A 391 -5.77 12.78 4.36
CA ASP A 391 -4.34 12.44 4.46
C ASP A 391 -4.08 11.06 5.11
N PHE A 392 -4.54 9.98 4.47
CA PHE A 392 -4.30 8.59 4.92
C PHE A 392 -3.91 7.66 3.76
N PRO A 393 -3.09 6.61 4.01
CA PRO A 393 -2.59 5.72 2.95
C PRO A 393 -3.64 4.66 2.56
N THR A 394 -4.70 5.09 1.87
CA THR A 394 -5.71 4.22 1.25
C THR A 394 -5.77 4.32 -0.29
N ALA A 395 -4.76 4.93 -0.91
CA ALA A 395 -4.61 4.97 -2.37
C ALA A 395 -4.80 3.59 -3.03
N GLN A 396 -5.59 3.58 -4.10
CA GLN A 396 -5.95 2.41 -4.89
C GLN A 396 -5.18 2.40 -6.21
N LEU A 397 -4.14 1.57 -6.31
CA LEU A 397 -3.21 1.57 -7.44
C LEU A 397 -3.49 0.41 -8.41
N TYR A 398 -3.66 0.73 -9.70
CA TYR A 398 -3.88 -0.27 -10.74
C TYR A 398 -2.59 -1.00 -11.15
N HIS A 399 -1.52 -0.25 -11.37
CA HIS A 399 -0.21 -0.73 -11.85
C HIS A 399 0.90 0.10 -11.21
N ILE A 400 2.09 -0.49 -11.04
CA ILE A 400 3.28 0.24 -10.56
C ILE A 400 4.54 -0.07 -11.36
N ILE A 401 5.42 0.94 -11.46
CA ILE A 401 6.80 0.78 -11.91
C ILE A 401 7.77 1.34 -10.86
N THR A 402 9.02 0.90 -10.94
CA THR A 402 10.18 1.47 -10.22
C THR A 402 11.09 2.16 -11.24
N THR A 403 11.47 3.42 -10.98
CA THR A 403 12.27 4.23 -11.90
C THR A 403 13.77 3.93 -11.85
N SER A 404 14.52 4.49 -12.81
CA SER A 404 15.99 4.51 -12.83
C SER A 404 16.62 5.63 -11.98
N ASP A 405 15.81 6.36 -11.18
CA ASP A 405 16.29 7.38 -10.25
C ASP A 405 17.13 6.76 -9.11
N PHE A 406 17.90 7.60 -8.39
CA PHE A 406 18.55 7.19 -7.16
C PHE A 406 18.23 8.13 -5.97
N PRO A 407 17.68 7.62 -4.86
CA PRO A 407 17.03 6.30 -4.74
C PRO A 407 15.83 6.21 -5.70
N TYR A 408 15.44 5.00 -6.10
CA TYR A 408 14.40 4.82 -7.12
C TYR A 408 13.05 5.36 -6.64
N HIS A 409 12.27 5.90 -7.57
CA HIS A 409 10.89 6.27 -7.32
C HIS A 409 9.97 5.10 -7.63
N ILE A 410 8.85 5.02 -6.93
CA ILE A 410 7.76 4.09 -7.18
C ILE A 410 6.60 4.91 -7.72
N VAL A 411 6.07 4.52 -8.87
CA VAL A 411 5.15 5.32 -9.68
C VAL A 411 3.97 4.48 -10.12
N GLY A 412 2.74 4.97 -9.91
CA GLY A 412 1.52 4.25 -10.28
C GLY A 412 0.35 5.19 -10.60
N ALA A 413 -0.66 4.66 -11.28
CA ALA A 413 -1.93 5.34 -11.52
C ALA A 413 -2.89 5.03 -10.36
N GLN A 414 -3.37 6.08 -9.67
CA GLN A 414 -4.35 5.95 -8.59
C GLN A 414 -5.76 6.21 -9.09
N GLN A 415 -6.67 5.28 -8.79
CA GLN A 415 -8.10 5.41 -9.06
C GLN A 415 -8.70 6.73 -8.53
N ASP A 416 -9.61 7.28 -9.34
CA ASP A 416 -10.38 8.52 -9.12
C ASP A 416 -9.51 9.78 -8.82
N ASN A 417 -8.19 9.72 -9.09
CA ASN A 417 -7.24 10.79 -8.77
C ASN A 417 -6.13 10.91 -9.85
N SER A 418 -4.95 11.47 -9.53
CA SER A 418 -3.83 11.53 -10.48
C SER A 418 -2.91 10.30 -10.43
N THR A 419 -2.08 10.11 -11.45
CA THR A 419 -0.82 9.36 -11.29
C THR A 419 0.01 9.95 -10.15
N ILE A 420 0.79 9.12 -9.46
CA ILE A 420 1.61 9.53 -8.33
C ILE A 420 2.95 8.79 -8.30
N ALA A 421 4.01 9.56 -8.10
CA ALA A 421 5.40 9.12 -7.95
C ALA A 421 5.90 9.53 -6.56
N ILE A 422 6.49 8.57 -5.82
CA ILE A 422 7.15 8.82 -4.52
C ILE A 422 8.54 8.16 -4.47
N PRO A 423 9.52 8.73 -3.76
CA PRO A 423 10.82 8.12 -3.56
C PRO A 423 10.77 6.98 -2.53
N SER A 424 11.49 5.89 -2.81
CA SER A 424 11.59 4.72 -1.90
C SER A 424 12.27 5.04 -0.56
N GLU A 425 13.23 5.97 -0.56
CA GLU A 425 14.03 6.40 0.59
C GLU A 425 14.46 7.88 0.45
N GLY A 426 14.97 8.49 1.55
CA GLY A 426 16.03 9.51 1.48
C GLY A 426 15.79 10.83 0.72
N TRP A 427 14.57 11.36 0.64
CA TRP A 427 14.25 12.56 -0.18
C TRP A 427 13.72 13.79 0.58
N ASN A 428 14.08 13.96 1.85
CA ASN A 428 13.58 15.06 2.69
C ASN A 428 13.92 16.48 2.14
N HIS A 429 14.91 16.59 1.25
CA HIS A 429 15.41 17.86 0.71
C HIS A 429 14.52 18.50 -0.40
N MET A 430 13.51 17.79 -0.93
CA MET A 430 12.49 18.39 -1.83
C MET A 430 11.08 18.39 -1.23
N ALA A 431 10.93 18.05 0.06
CA ALA A 431 9.62 18.08 0.71
C ALA A 431 9.12 19.53 0.89
N ALA A 432 8.08 19.91 0.13
CA ALA A 432 7.47 21.26 0.18
C ALA A 432 6.88 21.62 1.56
N ARG A 433 6.66 20.64 2.43
CA ARG A 433 6.37 20.79 3.87
C ARG A 433 7.44 20.05 4.68
N SER A 434 8.58 20.69 4.91
CA SER A 434 9.81 20.10 5.49
C SER A 434 9.73 19.69 6.98
N ASN A 435 8.55 19.72 7.60
CA ASN A 435 8.34 19.47 9.03
C ASN A 435 7.26 18.41 9.28
N THR A 436 7.39 17.24 8.66
CA THR A 436 6.58 16.06 9.03
C THR A 436 7.43 14.81 9.19
N ASN A 437 7.52 14.28 10.42
CA ASN A 437 8.02 12.93 10.70
C ASN A 437 6.93 11.86 10.45
N LYS A 438 5.91 12.18 9.63
CA LYS A 438 4.81 11.28 9.26
C LYS A 438 5.20 10.56 7.95
N PRO A 439 5.30 9.22 7.92
CA PRO A 439 5.43 8.47 6.66
C PRO A 439 4.33 8.85 5.67
N GLY A 440 4.61 8.82 4.38
CA GLY A 440 3.65 9.11 3.30
C GLY A 440 3.33 10.59 3.04
N MET A 441 3.84 11.54 3.84
CA MET A 441 3.70 13.00 3.60
C MET A 441 4.93 13.64 2.93
N GLY A 442 5.73 12.83 2.22
CA GLY A 442 6.97 13.26 1.55
C GLY A 442 6.75 14.01 0.23
N TYR A 443 7.84 14.24 -0.50
CA TYR A 443 7.75 14.75 -1.87
C TYR A 443 7.05 13.74 -2.78
N ALA A 444 5.93 14.15 -3.38
CA ALA A 444 5.13 13.35 -4.30
C ALA A 444 4.72 14.21 -5.51
N TYR A 445 4.66 13.62 -6.70
CA TYR A 445 4.33 14.34 -7.94
C TYR A 445 3.62 13.44 -8.97
N ALA A 446 2.89 14.03 -9.92
CA ALA A 446 2.25 13.31 -11.02
C ALA A 446 3.17 13.22 -12.25
N VAL A 447 2.96 12.22 -13.11
CA VAL A 447 3.83 11.90 -14.26
C VAL A 447 3.12 11.98 -15.62
N GLY A 448 2.06 12.78 -15.71
CA GLY A 448 1.11 12.74 -16.82
C GLY A 448 0.05 11.65 -16.62
N GLY A 449 -0.67 11.29 -17.69
CA GLY A 449 -1.79 10.36 -17.63
C GLY A 449 -2.94 10.89 -16.77
N GLY A 450 -3.62 9.99 -16.06
CA GLY A 450 -4.66 10.34 -15.08
C GLY A 450 -4.89 9.24 -14.05
N GLU A 451 -6.15 8.87 -13.81
CA GLU A 451 -6.55 8.00 -12.70
C GLU A 451 -6.33 6.49 -12.95
N SER A 452 -5.88 6.13 -14.15
CA SER A 452 -5.93 4.74 -14.63
C SER A 452 -4.81 4.40 -15.61
N GLY A 453 -4.53 3.11 -15.76
CA GLY A 453 -3.63 2.58 -16.80
C GLY A 453 -2.17 2.38 -16.37
N TYR A 454 -1.35 2.07 -17.38
CA TYR A 454 0.09 1.80 -17.24
C TYR A 454 0.93 3.08 -17.30
N ILE A 455 2.17 2.98 -16.83
CA ILE A 455 3.17 4.04 -16.84
C ILE A 455 4.50 3.43 -17.27
N ALA A 456 5.26 4.14 -18.10
CA ALA A 456 6.62 3.80 -18.48
C ALA A 456 7.53 5.04 -18.42
N GLN A 457 8.67 4.94 -17.73
CA GLN A 457 9.73 5.96 -17.81
C GLN A 457 10.57 5.72 -19.08
N ASP A 458 11.09 6.79 -19.70
CA ASP A 458 12.05 6.65 -20.80
C ASP A 458 13.37 6.04 -20.29
N PRO A 459 13.87 4.92 -20.87
CA PRO A 459 15.07 4.25 -20.36
C PRO A 459 16.38 5.04 -20.52
N LYS A 460 16.35 6.21 -21.18
CA LYS A 460 17.52 7.06 -21.43
C LYS A 460 17.39 8.45 -20.81
N ASN A 461 16.19 8.88 -20.45
CA ASN A 461 15.95 10.15 -19.80
C ASN A 461 14.98 9.98 -18.62
N PRO A 462 15.47 9.98 -17.37
CA PRO A 462 14.62 9.73 -16.21
C PRO A 462 13.56 10.82 -15.97
N ASP A 463 13.67 11.98 -16.63
CA ASP A 463 12.67 13.03 -16.53
C ASP A 463 11.48 12.85 -17.48
N ILE A 464 11.55 11.93 -18.45
CA ILE A 464 10.49 11.66 -19.42
C ILE A 464 9.66 10.44 -18.99
N PHE A 465 8.34 10.60 -19.01
CA PHE A 465 7.35 9.57 -18.69
C PHE A 465 6.29 9.46 -19.79
N TYR A 466 5.78 8.24 -20.00
CA TYR A 466 4.63 7.92 -20.83
C TYR A 466 3.57 7.29 -19.93
N ALA A 467 2.39 7.88 -19.85
CA ALA A 467 1.35 7.49 -18.90
C ALA A 467 -0.03 7.50 -19.57
N GLY A 468 -0.83 6.49 -19.25
CA GLY A 468 -2.18 6.30 -19.78
C GLY A 468 -3.28 6.98 -18.96
N SER A 469 -4.52 6.90 -19.47
CA SER A 469 -5.75 7.07 -18.71
C SER A 469 -6.94 6.53 -19.52
N GLN A 470 -8.15 6.60 -18.92
CA GLN A 470 -9.42 6.33 -19.59
C GLN A 470 -9.61 7.13 -20.89
N GLY A 471 -10.47 6.62 -21.78
CA GLY A 471 -10.76 7.28 -23.05
C GLY A 471 -9.59 7.27 -24.05
N ALA A 472 -8.73 6.24 -23.97
CA ALA A 472 -7.49 6.04 -24.74
C ALA A 472 -6.33 7.01 -24.46
N LEU A 473 -6.48 7.99 -23.54
CA LEU A 473 -5.47 9.03 -23.30
C LEU A 473 -4.06 8.43 -23.09
N LEU A 474 -3.08 8.99 -23.79
CA LEU A 474 -1.66 8.67 -23.67
C LEU A 474 -0.85 9.96 -23.70
N THR A 475 -0.18 10.31 -22.59
CA THR A 475 0.66 11.52 -22.53
C THR A 475 2.13 11.18 -22.45
N ARG A 476 2.97 11.92 -23.18
CA ARG A 476 4.40 12.06 -22.93
C ARG A 476 4.62 13.28 -22.04
N TYR A 477 5.13 13.10 -20.84
CA TYR A 477 5.41 14.15 -19.85
C TYR A 477 6.92 14.35 -19.64
N ASN A 478 7.34 15.56 -19.31
CA ASN A 478 8.70 15.89 -18.87
C ASN A 478 8.64 16.59 -17.49
N ARG A 479 9.06 15.90 -16.41
CA ARG A 479 9.00 16.44 -15.04
C ARG A 479 9.96 17.60 -14.79
N ALA A 480 11.04 17.74 -15.57
CA ALA A 480 12.00 18.82 -15.43
C ALA A 480 11.50 20.17 -15.99
N THR A 481 10.46 20.16 -16.83
CA THR A 481 9.87 21.38 -17.42
C THR A 481 8.36 21.50 -17.21
N GLY A 482 7.71 20.47 -16.64
CA GLY A 482 6.26 20.39 -16.49
C GLY A 482 5.49 20.21 -17.80
N GLN A 483 6.17 20.11 -18.95
CA GLN A 483 5.53 20.00 -20.26
C GLN A 483 4.95 18.61 -20.51
N TYR A 484 3.73 18.55 -21.03
CA TYR A 484 3.08 17.32 -21.49
C TYR A 484 2.63 17.45 -22.96
N ARG A 485 2.59 16.31 -23.66
CA ARG A 485 2.08 16.19 -25.02
C ARG A 485 1.18 14.96 -25.11
N ASP A 486 -0.01 15.10 -25.68
CA ASP A 486 -0.83 13.96 -26.09
C ASP A 486 -0.15 13.25 -27.27
N VAL A 487 0.04 11.93 -27.15
CA VAL A 487 0.70 11.07 -28.14
C VAL A 487 -0.11 9.81 -28.45
N GLN A 488 -1.44 9.89 -28.28
CA GLN A 488 -2.38 8.81 -28.61
C GLN A 488 -2.17 8.24 -30.02
N VAL A 489 -2.34 6.92 -30.15
CA VAL A 489 -2.32 6.21 -31.44
C VAL A 489 -3.43 6.71 -32.37
N TYR A 490 -4.62 6.93 -31.81
CA TYR A 490 -5.81 7.37 -32.54
C TYR A 490 -6.69 8.21 -31.60
N PRO A 491 -6.52 9.55 -31.56
CA PRO A 491 -7.18 10.43 -30.59
C PRO A 491 -8.68 10.63 -30.91
N ARG A 492 -9.48 9.59 -30.69
CA ARG A 492 -10.95 9.61 -30.73
C ARG A 492 -11.48 9.15 -29.37
N PHE A 493 -11.95 10.11 -28.58
CA PHE A 493 -12.70 9.84 -27.35
C PHE A 493 -14.05 9.16 -27.67
N PHE A 494 -14.50 8.25 -26.80
CA PHE A 494 -15.56 7.28 -27.13
C PHE A 494 -16.59 7.03 -26.00
N SER A 495 -16.66 7.88 -24.97
CA SER A 495 -17.65 7.71 -23.89
C SER A 495 -19.07 7.75 -24.45
N GLY A 496 -19.90 6.78 -24.05
CA GLY A 496 -21.26 6.57 -24.57
C GLY A 496 -21.38 5.68 -25.81
N GLU A 497 -20.27 5.22 -26.41
CA GLU A 497 -20.28 4.26 -27.52
C GLU A 497 -20.16 2.79 -27.06
N GLU A 498 -20.57 1.85 -27.91
CA GLU A 498 -20.43 0.40 -27.69
C GLU A 498 -19.14 -0.15 -28.37
N ALA A 499 -18.49 -1.14 -27.77
CA ALA A 499 -17.13 -1.54 -28.17
C ALA A 499 -16.95 -1.93 -29.66
N LYS A 500 -18.00 -2.40 -30.35
CA LYS A 500 -17.98 -2.69 -31.80
C LYS A 500 -18.07 -1.48 -32.72
N SER A 501 -18.43 -0.27 -32.27
CA SER A 501 -18.39 0.96 -33.10
C SER A 501 -17.02 1.64 -33.08
N LEU A 502 -16.11 1.16 -32.23
CA LEU A 502 -14.77 1.69 -32.07
C LEU A 502 -13.82 1.02 -33.10
N PRO A 503 -13.11 1.79 -33.94
CA PRO A 503 -12.11 1.21 -34.86
C PRO A 503 -10.94 0.59 -34.08
N GLU A 504 -10.56 1.19 -32.96
CA GLU A 504 -9.57 0.68 -32.02
C GLU A 504 -10.18 0.69 -30.62
N ARG A 505 -10.21 -0.48 -29.96
CA ARG A 505 -10.84 -0.72 -28.66
C ARG A 505 -9.80 -0.49 -27.57
N TRP A 506 -10.02 0.51 -26.73
CA TRP A 506 -9.11 0.87 -25.64
C TRP A 506 -9.76 0.58 -24.29
N GLN A 507 -9.12 -0.25 -23.49
CA GLN A 507 -9.54 -0.55 -22.13
C GLN A 507 -9.24 0.64 -21.20
N TRP A 508 -9.97 0.71 -20.08
CA TRP A 508 -9.68 1.61 -18.96
C TRP A 508 -8.23 1.52 -18.48
N THR A 509 -7.64 0.32 -18.49
CA THR A 509 -6.20 0.11 -18.29
C THR A 509 -5.60 -0.70 -19.43
N TYR A 510 -4.68 -0.13 -20.20
CA TYR A 510 -4.03 -0.80 -21.33
C TYR A 510 -2.49 -0.75 -21.23
N PRO A 511 -1.75 -1.79 -21.67
CA PRO A 511 -0.29 -1.85 -21.62
C PRO A 511 0.41 -0.65 -22.26
N ILE A 512 1.39 -0.10 -21.55
CA ILE A 512 2.34 0.94 -22.01
C ILE A 512 3.72 0.53 -21.51
N MET A 513 4.67 0.21 -22.39
CA MET A 513 6.01 -0.23 -21.98
C MET A 513 7.08 -0.16 -23.09
N PHE A 514 8.33 0.11 -22.69
CA PHE A 514 9.48 -0.01 -23.58
C PHE A 514 9.95 -1.46 -23.73
N SER A 515 10.57 -1.78 -24.86
CA SER A 515 11.30 -3.05 -24.98
C SER A 515 12.56 -3.04 -24.09
N PRO A 516 12.84 -4.10 -23.32
CA PRO A 516 14.07 -4.17 -22.51
C PRO A 516 15.38 -4.29 -23.32
N VAL A 517 15.30 -4.57 -24.63
CA VAL A 517 16.45 -4.88 -25.50
C VAL A 517 16.78 -3.70 -26.42
N ASP A 518 15.78 -3.14 -27.10
CA ASP A 518 15.87 -1.87 -27.84
C ASP A 518 15.09 -0.77 -27.10
N PRO A 519 15.77 0.07 -26.31
CA PRO A 519 15.15 1.16 -25.56
C PRO A 519 14.75 2.36 -26.46
N LYS A 520 14.62 2.20 -27.78
CA LYS A 520 13.86 3.15 -28.62
C LYS A 520 12.41 2.72 -28.83
N ARG A 521 12.07 1.44 -28.67
CA ARG A 521 10.73 0.91 -28.97
C ARG A 521 9.83 1.05 -27.75
N LEU A 522 8.85 1.93 -27.85
CA LEU A 522 7.71 2.00 -26.94
C LEU A 522 6.52 1.27 -27.58
N TYR A 523 5.85 0.41 -26.80
CA TYR A 523 4.66 -0.31 -27.20
C TYR A 523 3.43 0.15 -26.42
N VAL A 524 2.27 0.18 -27.10
CA VAL A 524 0.95 0.29 -26.48
C VAL A 524 -0.04 -0.67 -27.12
N CYS A 525 -1.20 -0.89 -26.49
CA CYS A 525 -2.15 -1.91 -26.91
C CYS A 525 -3.61 -1.41 -26.94
N SER A 526 -4.28 -1.65 -28.07
CA SER A 526 -5.74 -1.67 -28.20
C SER A 526 -6.19 -3.14 -28.21
N GLN A 527 -7.09 -3.56 -29.11
CA GLN A 527 -7.14 -4.96 -29.57
C GLN A 527 -5.93 -5.36 -30.45
N HIS A 528 -5.09 -4.39 -30.81
CA HIS A 528 -3.87 -4.56 -31.59
C HIS A 528 -2.63 -4.08 -30.82
N VAL A 529 -1.46 -4.65 -31.13
CA VAL A 529 -0.17 -4.17 -30.62
C VAL A 529 0.37 -3.06 -31.53
N TRP A 530 0.69 -1.93 -30.92
CA TRP A 530 1.25 -0.74 -31.57
C TRP A 530 2.67 -0.46 -31.09
N MET A 531 3.50 0.08 -31.98
CA MET A 531 4.92 0.37 -31.71
C MET A 531 5.32 1.74 -32.25
N THR A 532 6.10 2.49 -31.48
CA THR A 532 6.74 3.74 -31.92
C THR A 532 8.24 3.75 -31.59
N THR A 533 9.03 4.42 -32.43
CA THR A 533 10.45 4.72 -32.21
C THR A 533 10.75 6.23 -32.22
N ASN A 534 9.71 7.06 -32.24
CA ASN A 534 9.80 8.53 -32.30
C ASN A 534 8.85 9.19 -31.27
N GLU A 535 8.85 8.66 -30.04
CA GLU A 535 8.20 9.29 -28.88
C GLU A 535 6.69 9.51 -29.07
N GLY A 536 6.05 8.60 -29.80
CA GLY A 536 4.62 8.62 -30.13
C GLY A 536 4.23 9.61 -31.22
N GLN A 537 5.20 10.16 -31.98
CA GLN A 537 4.91 11.04 -33.12
C GLN A 537 4.26 10.30 -34.31
N THR A 538 4.59 9.02 -34.47
CA THR A 538 3.91 8.08 -35.37
C THR A 538 3.88 6.69 -34.76
N TRP A 539 2.82 5.92 -35.01
CA TRP A 539 2.64 4.56 -34.51
C TRP A 539 2.50 3.56 -35.65
N GLN A 540 3.22 2.45 -35.55
CA GLN A 540 3.11 1.31 -36.45
C GLN A 540 2.24 0.22 -35.80
N LYS A 541 1.23 -0.25 -36.54
CA LYS A 541 0.46 -1.45 -36.20
C LYS A 541 1.30 -2.69 -36.46
N ILE A 542 1.49 -3.54 -35.46
CA ILE A 542 2.35 -4.73 -35.55
C ILE A 542 1.63 -6.03 -35.12
N SER A 543 0.30 -6.07 -35.18
CA SER A 543 -0.49 -7.31 -35.02
C SER A 543 -1.83 -7.25 -35.79
N PRO A 544 -2.44 -8.41 -36.10
CA PRO A 544 -3.89 -8.51 -36.29
C PRO A 544 -4.63 -8.29 -34.96
N ASP A 545 -5.95 -8.35 -34.95
CA ASP A 545 -6.74 -8.43 -33.70
C ASP A 545 -6.33 -9.73 -32.99
N LEU A 546 -5.87 -9.64 -31.73
CA LEU A 546 -5.33 -10.76 -30.96
C LEU A 546 -6.34 -11.34 -29.94
N THR A 547 -7.63 -11.11 -30.17
CA THR A 547 -8.72 -11.36 -29.22
C THR A 547 -9.79 -12.26 -29.85
N TYR A 548 -10.74 -12.80 -29.06
CA TYR A 548 -11.87 -13.55 -29.62
C TYR A 548 -12.84 -12.64 -30.38
N ALA A 549 -12.90 -11.34 -30.03
CA ALA A 549 -13.77 -10.34 -30.64
C ALA A 549 -15.25 -10.78 -30.80
N ASP A 550 -15.75 -11.55 -29.82
CA ASP A 550 -17.06 -12.18 -29.84
C ASP A 550 -18.17 -11.11 -29.91
N THR A 551 -19.02 -11.16 -30.94
CA THR A 551 -20.03 -10.12 -31.16
C THR A 551 -21.07 -10.02 -30.04
N ALA A 552 -21.22 -11.06 -29.21
CA ALA A 552 -22.05 -11.05 -28.01
C ALA A 552 -21.44 -10.26 -26.83
N THR A 553 -20.13 -9.97 -26.85
CA THR A 553 -19.41 -9.24 -25.80
C THR A 553 -19.03 -7.80 -26.17
N LEU A 554 -19.34 -7.35 -27.39
CA LEU A 554 -18.95 -6.02 -27.90
C LEU A 554 -20.10 -5.00 -28.03
N GLY A 555 -21.29 -5.32 -27.51
CA GLY A 555 -22.48 -4.47 -27.57
C GLY A 555 -22.69 -3.56 -26.36
N VAL A 556 -23.75 -2.73 -26.41
CA VAL A 556 -24.16 -1.82 -25.32
C VAL A 556 -24.18 -2.48 -23.93
N SER A 557 -23.48 -1.84 -22.98
CA SER A 557 -23.48 -2.16 -21.56
C SER A 557 -24.44 -1.26 -20.76
N GLY A 558 -25.05 -1.83 -19.72
CA GLY A 558 -26.01 -1.18 -18.83
C GLY A 558 -27.42 -1.78 -18.90
N GLY A 559 -28.30 -1.27 -18.03
CA GLY A 559 -29.70 -1.68 -17.97
C GLY A 559 -30.55 -1.07 -19.09
N VAL A 560 -31.86 -1.31 -19.03
CA VAL A 560 -32.85 -0.68 -19.93
C VAL A 560 -33.17 0.78 -19.57
N ILE A 561 -32.65 1.28 -18.44
CA ILE A 561 -32.87 2.64 -17.92
C ILE A 561 -31.58 3.48 -18.05
N THR A 562 -30.50 3.05 -17.38
CA THR A 562 -29.19 3.73 -17.39
C THR A 562 -28.15 2.88 -18.11
N ARG A 563 -27.34 3.50 -18.97
CA ARG A 563 -26.19 2.88 -19.63
C ARG A 563 -24.93 3.01 -18.78
N ASP A 564 -23.98 2.11 -18.98
CA ASP A 564 -22.65 2.18 -18.40
C ASP A 564 -21.63 1.84 -19.48
N MET A 565 -21.15 2.88 -20.17
CA MET A 565 -20.26 2.83 -21.33
C MET A 565 -19.24 3.97 -21.23
N ASN A 566 -18.15 3.77 -20.46
CA ASN A 566 -17.15 4.80 -20.18
C ASN A 566 -15.69 4.28 -20.15
N GLY A 567 -15.44 3.06 -20.60
CA GLY A 567 -14.10 2.45 -20.67
C GLY A 567 -13.93 1.12 -19.92
N PRO A 568 -14.41 0.93 -18.66
CA PRO A 568 -14.18 -0.32 -17.92
C PRO A 568 -14.83 -1.56 -18.53
N GLU A 569 -15.92 -1.35 -19.28
CA GLU A 569 -16.68 -2.36 -20.02
C GLU A 569 -16.18 -2.61 -21.45
N ILE A 570 -15.26 -1.78 -21.98
CA ILE A 570 -14.63 -2.06 -23.27
C ILE A 570 -13.81 -3.35 -23.12
N TYR A 571 -14.00 -4.26 -24.08
CA TYR A 571 -13.58 -5.66 -23.97
C TYR A 571 -13.09 -6.20 -25.31
N ALA A 572 -12.51 -7.40 -25.28
CA ALA A 572 -11.73 -7.96 -26.37
C ALA A 572 -10.60 -6.98 -26.74
N THR A 573 -9.73 -6.71 -25.76
CA THR A 573 -8.51 -5.88 -25.87
C THR A 573 -7.27 -6.70 -25.51
N VAL A 574 -6.09 -6.30 -25.98
CA VAL A 574 -4.80 -6.85 -25.52
C VAL A 574 -4.48 -6.20 -24.17
N PHE A 575 -4.84 -6.89 -23.10
CA PHE A 575 -4.79 -6.40 -21.72
C PHE A 575 -3.41 -6.57 -21.08
N ALA A 576 -2.61 -7.52 -21.56
CA ALA A 576 -1.25 -7.76 -21.11
C ALA A 576 -0.29 -7.90 -22.30
N LEU A 577 0.89 -7.29 -22.18
CA LEU A 577 1.97 -7.39 -23.16
C LEU A 577 3.29 -7.66 -22.41
N ALA A 578 4.17 -8.46 -22.99
CA ALA A 578 5.53 -8.66 -22.51
C ALA A 578 6.51 -8.85 -23.67
N PRO A 579 7.25 -7.80 -24.09
CA PRO A 579 8.46 -7.95 -24.89
C PRO A 579 9.51 -8.79 -24.14
N SER A 580 10.22 -9.65 -24.86
CA SER A 580 11.27 -10.48 -24.28
C SER A 580 12.42 -9.63 -23.73
N LYS A 581 12.98 -10.08 -22.59
CA LYS A 581 14.15 -9.49 -21.95
C LYS A 581 15.48 -9.86 -22.65
N GLN A 582 15.42 -10.64 -23.73
CA GLN A 582 16.58 -11.27 -24.40
C GLN A 582 16.59 -11.11 -25.93
N ASP A 583 15.42 -11.00 -26.60
CA ASP A 583 15.34 -10.81 -28.06
C ASP A 583 14.21 -9.81 -28.41
N VAL A 584 14.57 -8.73 -29.09
CA VAL A 584 13.64 -7.66 -29.51
C VAL A 584 12.57 -8.12 -30.53
N ASN A 585 12.74 -9.30 -31.13
CA ASN A 585 11.78 -9.89 -32.06
C ASN A 585 10.69 -10.72 -31.36
N ILE A 586 10.87 -11.04 -30.07
CA ILE A 586 9.97 -11.90 -29.31
C ILE A 586 9.07 -11.04 -28.43
N ILE A 587 7.76 -11.12 -28.64
CA ILE A 587 6.75 -10.40 -27.86
C ILE A 587 5.60 -11.36 -27.57
N TRP A 588 5.21 -11.41 -26.30
CA TRP A 588 4.05 -12.16 -25.81
C TRP A 588 2.89 -11.18 -25.59
N ALA A 589 1.67 -11.58 -25.92
CA ALA A 589 0.45 -10.78 -25.77
C ALA A 589 -0.68 -11.64 -25.19
N GLY A 590 -1.55 -11.05 -24.37
CA GLY A 590 -2.70 -11.71 -23.77
C GLY A 590 -3.91 -10.79 -23.68
N SER A 591 -5.10 -11.32 -23.97
CA SER A 591 -6.33 -10.54 -24.03
C SER A 591 -7.15 -10.58 -22.74
N ASP A 592 -8.10 -9.65 -22.58
CA ASP A 592 -9.09 -9.73 -21.50
C ASP A 592 -10.20 -10.78 -21.73
N ASP A 593 -10.33 -11.29 -22.97
CA ASP A 593 -11.22 -12.40 -23.33
C ASP A 593 -10.57 -13.80 -23.32
N GLY A 594 -9.26 -13.88 -23.12
CA GLY A 594 -8.55 -15.09 -22.70
C GLY A 594 -7.71 -15.80 -23.77
N LEU A 595 -7.36 -15.12 -24.86
CA LEU A 595 -6.34 -15.61 -25.79
C LEU A 595 -4.93 -15.22 -25.34
N VAL A 596 -3.96 -16.06 -25.66
CA VAL A 596 -2.52 -15.80 -25.53
C VAL A 596 -1.86 -15.98 -26.89
N HIS A 597 -1.02 -15.01 -27.29
CA HIS A 597 -0.31 -15.01 -28.56
C HIS A 597 1.17 -14.71 -28.37
N ILE A 598 2.00 -15.21 -29.30
CA ILE A 598 3.43 -14.89 -29.40
C ILE A 598 3.81 -14.51 -30.83
N THR A 599 4.63 -13.48 -30.97
CA THR A 599 5.45 -13.26 -32.18
C THR A 599 6.90 -13.56 -31.87
N LYS A 600 7.63 -14.09 -32.88
CA LYS A 600 9.08 -14.37 -32.83
C LYS A 600 9.84 -13.67 -33.97
N ASN A 601 9.21 -12.71 -34.63
CA ASN A 601 9.75 -11.99 -35.79
C ASN A 601 9.38 -10.49 -35.82
N GLY A 602 9.18 -9.90 -34.63
CA GLY A 602 8.92 -8.47 -34.46
C GLY A 602 7.50 -8.03 -34.84
N GLY A 603 6.52 -8.94 -34.75
CA GLY A 603 5.11 -8.66 -35.02
C GLY A 603 4.63 -8.95 -36.45
N LYS A 604 5.51 -9.46 -37.34
CA LYS A 604 5.13 -9.81 -38.72
C LYS A 604 4.12 -10.96 -38.78
N THR A 605 4.24 -11.93 -37.88
CA THR A 605 3.27 -13.01 -37.67
C THR A 605 3.10 -13.29 -36.18
N TRP A 606 1.89 -13.70 -35.80
CA TRP A 606 1.54 -14.09 -34.43
C TRP A 606 0.97 -15.50 -34.42
N GLU A 607 1.33 -16.27 -33.39
CA GLU A 607 0.94 -17.67 -33.18
C GLU A 607 0.07 -17.73 -31.92
N ASN A 608 -1.11 -18.35 -32.00
CA ASN A 608 -1.97 -18.56 -30.84
C ASN A 608 -1.43 -19.72 -30.02
N ILE A 609 -1.14 -19.45 -28.74
CA ILE A 609 -0.50 -20.34 -27.78
C ILE A 609 -1.30 -20.38 -26.47
N THR A 610 -2.62 -20.24 -26.55
CA THR A 610 -3.51 -20.22 -25.37
C THR A 610 -3.44 -21.56 -24.61
N PRO A 611 -3.26 -21.58 -23.28
CA PRO A 611 -3.25 -22.82 -22.50
C PRO A 611 -4.60 -23.55 -22.62
N ALA A 612 -4.60 -24.85 -22.91
CA ALA A 612 -5.83 -25.63 -23.11
C ALA A 612 -6.75 -25.66 -21.86
N ASP A 613 -6.16 -25.61 -20.65
CA ASP A 613 -6.90 -25.57 -19.38
C ASP A 613 -7.32 -24.15 -18.95
N LEU A 614 -7.10 -23.13 -19.79
CA LEU A 614 -7.56 -21.76 -19.56
C LEU A 614 -8.97 -21.60 -20.18
N PRO A 615 -10.05 -21.41 -19.39
CA PRO A 615 -11.38 -21.31 -19.96
C PRO A 615 -11.58 -19.96 -20.68
N LYS A 616 -12.43 -19.93 -21.71
CA LYS A 616 -12.80 -18.69 -22.43
C LYS A 616 -13.39 -17.62 -21.47
N ASN A 617 -13.24 -16.35 -21.83
CA ASN A 617 -13.58 -15.17 -21.03
C ASN A 617 -12.77 -15.08 -19.71
N THR A 618 -11.49 -15.47 -19.76
CA THR A 618 -10.54 -15.24 -18.66
C THR A 618 -9.70 -14.01 -18.95
N ARG A 619 -9.61 -13.05 -18.03
CA ARG A 619 -8.70 -11.91 -18.22
C ARG A 619 -7.25 -12.34 -17.96
N ILE A 620 -6.42 -12.36 -19.00
CA ILE A 620 -4.96 -12.35 -18.83
C ILE A 620 -4.61 -11.01 -18.17
N SER A 621 -4.09 -11.04 -16.95
CA SER A 621 -3.86 -9.82 -16.15
C SER A 621 -2.43 -9.32 -16.30
N ILE A 622 -1.45 -10.23 -16.24
CA ILE A 622 -0.02 -9.96 -16.48
C ILE A 622 0.60 -11.16 -17.20
N ILE A 623 1.50 -10.89 -18.15
CA ILE A 623 2.48 -11.86 -18.65
C ILE A 623 3.85 -11.41 -18.16
N GLU A 624 4.64 -12.34 -17.62
CA GLU A 624 6.04 -12.13 -17.25
C GLU A 624 6.93 -12.96 -18.18
N ALA A 625 7.65 -12.30 -19.08
CA ALA A 625 8.66 -12.95 -19.92
C ALA A 625 9.95 -13.16 -19.12
N SER A 626 10.53 -14.37 -19.16
CA SER A 626 11.67 -14.70 -18.30
C SER A 626 12.94 -13.89 -18.64
N LYS A 627 13.69 -13.53 -17.61
CA LYS A 627 15.04 -12.96 -17.71
C LYS A 627 16.08 -14.02 -18.09
N TYR A 628 15.77 -15.32 -17.90
CA TYR A 628 16.74 -16.43 -17.97
C TYR A 628 16.54 -17.41 -19.14
N ASN A 629 15.40 -17.38 -19.83
CA ASN A 629 15.17 -18.17 -21.04
C ASN A 629 14.15 -17.46 -21.94
N ALA A 630 14.50 -17.15 -23.17
CA ALA A 630 13.59 -16.49 -24.12
C ALA A 630 12.32 -17.31 -24.43
N GLY A 631 12.36 -18.63 -24.22
CA GLY A 631 11.21 -19.53 -24.35
C GLY A 631 10.33 -19.64 -23.10
N THR A 632 10.78 -19.16 -21.94
CA THR A 632 10.02 -19.24 -20.67
C THR A 632 9.18 -17.98 -20.47
N ALA A 633 7.90 -18.18 -20.16
CA ALA A 633 6.99 -17.13 -19.74
C ALA A 633 6.00 -17.63 -18.67
N TYR A 634 5.58 -16.72 -17.80
CA TYR A 634 4.59 -16.95 -16.76
C TYR A 634 3.38 -16.06 -17.01
N ILE A 635 2.18 -16.56 -16.69
CA ILE A 635 0.91 -15.84 -16.88
C ILE A 635 0.16 -15.81 -15.57
N ALA A 636 -0.28 -14.61 -15.14
CA ALA A 636 -1.30 -14.42 -14.11
C ALA A 636 -2.64 -14.10 -14.77
N ALA A 637 -3.70 -14.82 -14.37
CA ALA A 637 -5.02 -14.74 -14.98
C ALA A 637 -6.12 -14.80 -13.92
N LYS A 638 -7.27 -14.15 -14.17
CA LYS A 638 -8.39 -14.10 -13.22
C LYS A 638 -9.77 -14.14 -13.87
N ARG A 639 -10.71 -14.75 -13.16
CA ARG A 639 -12.09 -15.04 -13.60
C ARG A 639 -13.18 -14.59 -12.61
N TYR A 640 -12.84 -13.82 -11.58
CA TYR A 640 -13.80 -13.41 -10.53
C TYR A 640 -15.02 -12.67 -11.09
N GLN A 641 -14.84 -11.96 -12.21
CA GLN A 641 -15.90 -11.28 -12.96
C GLN A 641 -16.83 -12.20 -13.76
N MET A 642 -16.62 -13.51 -13.68
CA MET A 642 -17.46 -14.60 -14.16
C MET A 642 -17.90 -15.52 -12.99
N ASP A 643 -17.86 -14.98 -11.76
CA ASP A 643 -18.10 -15.65 -10.47
C ASP A 643 -17.16 -16.83 -10.14
N ASP A 644 -15.94 -16.80 -10.70
CA ASP A 644 -14.91 -17.82 -10.53
C ASP A 644 -13.66 -17.22 -9.86
N ARG A 645 -13.56 -17.43 -8.54
CA ARG A 645 -12.48 -16.91 -7.68
C ARG A 645 -11.22 -17.78 -7.66
N ALA A 646 -11.12 -18.84 -8.47
CA ALA A 646 -9.96 -19.73 -8.40
C ALA A 646 -8.66 -19.06 -8.88
N PRO A 647 -7.49 -19.42 -8.33
CA PRO A 647 -6.21 -18.97 -8.86
C PRO A 647 -5.90 -19.59 -10.23
N TYR A 648 -5.39 -18.77 -11.14
CA TYR A 648 -4.85 -19.20 -12.43
C TYR A 648 -3.46 -18.59 -12.65
N ILE A 649 -2.44 -19.42 -12.48
CA ILE A 649 -1.08 -19.15 -12.92
C ILE A 649 -0.64 -20.27 -13.86
N PHE A 650 -0.04 -19.93 -15.00
CA PHE A 650 0.53 -20.89 -15.95
C PHE A 650 1.99 -20.56 -16.26
N ARG A 651 2.81 -21.59 -16.51
CA ARG A 651 4.19 -21.47 -17.01
C ARG A 651 4.35 -22.25 -18.32
N THR A 652 5.05 -21.66 -19.27
CA THR A 652 5.66 -22.37 -20.42
C THR A 652 7.17 -22.21 -20.35
N ASP A 653 7.91 -23.15 -20.94
CA ASP A 653 9.37 -23.10 -21.08
C ASP A 653 9.84 -23.20 -22.56
N ASP A 654 8.90 -23.33 -23.51
CA ASP A 654 9.16 -23.74 -24.90
C ASP A 654 8.40 -22.91 -25.95
N PHE A 655 8.22 -21.60 -25.68
CA PHE A 655 7.49 -20.65 -26.53
C PHE A 655 5.98 -20.87 -26.61
N GLY A 656 5.38 -21.42 -25.56
CA GLY A 656 3.93 -21.57 -25.41
C GLY A 656 3.33 -22.85 -26.01
N LYS A 657 4.16 -23.84 -26.39
CA LYS A 657 3.67 -25.12 -26.94
C LYS A 657 3.13 -26.02 -25.84
N HIS A 658 3.78 -26.02 -24.69
CA HIS A 658 3.30 -26.69 -23.49
C HIS A 658 3.15 -25.70 -22.33
N TRP A 659 2.08 -25.89 -21.56
CA TRP A 659 1.74 -25.08 -20.39
C TRP A 659 1.55 -25.98 -19.16
N THR A 660 2.06 -25.54 -18.03
CA THR A 660 1.83 -26.17 -16.71
C THR A 660 1.07 -25.20 -15.82
N LYS A 661 -0.08 -25.60 -15.26
CA LYS A 661 -0.76 -24.80 -14.24
C LYS A 661 0.01 -24.89 -12.92
N ILE A 662 0.45 -23.74 -12.39
CA ILE A 662 1.41 -23.64 -11.28
C ILE A 662 0.80 -22.86 -10.10
N ILE A 663 -0.19 -23.46 -9.43
CA ILE A 663 -0.98 -22.82 -8.36
C ILE A 663 -0.91 -23.54 -7.00
N ASN A 664 -0.11 -24.61 -6.88
CA ASN A 664 -0.08 -25.45 -5.67
C ASN A 664 0.35 -24.63 -4.45
N GLY A 665 -0.44 -24.66 -3.37
CA GLY A 665 -0.18 -23.91 -2.14
C GLY A 665 -0.93 -22.56 -2.03
N ILE A 666 -1.35 -21.97 -3.15
CA ILE A 666 -2.21 -20.77 -3.14
C ILE A 666 -3.63 -21.17 -2.67
N ARG A 667 -4.28 -20.26 -1.92
CA ARG A 667 -5.69 -20.37 -1.50
C ARG A 667 -6.64 -20.55 -2.70
N LYS A 668 -7.71 -21.33 -2.53
CA LYS A 668 -8.67 -21.64 -3.61
C LYS A 668 -9.57 -20.46 -4.02
N ASP A 669 -9.66 -19.46 -3.17
CA ASP A 669 -10.50 -18.28 -3.25
C ASP A 669 -9.72 -16.98 -3.53
N ASP A 670 -8.39 -17.10 -3.68
CA ASP A 670 -7.42 -16.01 -3.76
C ASP A 670 -6.88 -15.90 -5.19
N TYR A 671 -7.64 -15.21 -6.05
CA TYR A 671 -7.31 -15.07 -7.46
C TYR A 671 -6.12 -14.12 -7.69
N VAL A 672 -5.42 -14.33 -8.82
CA VAL A 672 -4.10 -13.75 -9.05
C VAL A 672 -4.19 -12.54 -9.97
N HIS A 673 -3.62 -11.41 -9.53
CA HIS A 673 -3.57 -10.17 -10.30
C HIS A 673 -2.25 -10.04 -11.06
N SER A 674 -1.14 -10.36 -10.41
CA SER A 674 0.20 -10.16 -10.95
C SER A 674 1.16 -11.30 -10.60
N ILE A 675 2.17 -11.48 -11.45
CA ILE A 675 3.32 -12.36 -11.22
C ILE A 675 4.60 -11.66 -11.70
N ARG A 676 5.75 -11.91 -11.08
CA ARG A 676 7.09 -11.57 -11.58
C ARG A 676 8.11 -12.66 -11.25
N GLU A 677 9.16 -12.73 -12.06
CA GLU A 677 10.35 -13.55 -11.83
C GLU A 677 11.43 -12.70 -11.15
N ASP A 678 12.15 -13.25 -10.16
CA ASP A 678 13.22 -12.50 -9.50
C ASP A 678 14.36 -12.18 -10.49
N ILE A 679 14.83 -10.92 -10.47
CA ILE A 679 15.83 -10.46 -11.44
C ILE A 679 17.26 -10.95 -11.16
N THR A 680 17.50 -11.64 -10.04
CA THR A 680 18.82 -12.17 -9.63
C THR A 680 18.84 -13.70 -9.48
N LYS A 681 17.70 -14.33 -9.13
CA LYS A 681 17.59 -15.74 -8.74
C LYS A 681 16.59 -16.49 -9.63
N LYS A 682 17.09 -17.20 -10.64
CA LYS A 682 16.27 -18.05 -11.52
C LYS A 682 15.38 -19.01 -10.71
N GLY A 683 14.08 -19.02 -11.04
CA GLY A 683 13.08 -19.90 -10.43
C GLY A 683 12.50 -19.42 -9.09
N LEU A 684 12.96 -18.28 -8.57
CA LEU A 684 12.27 -17.53 -7.52
C LEU A 684 11.19 -16.65 -8.16
N LEU A 685 9.94 -16.82 -7.74
CA LEU A 685 8.77 -16.12 -8.28
C LEU A 685 7.97 -15.45 -7.16
N TYR A 686 7.31 -14.33 -7.49
CA TYR A 686 6.39 -13.62 -6.61
C TYR A 686 5.04 -13.45 -7.30
N ALA A 687 3.93 -13.63 -6.58
CA ALA A 687 2.57 -13.46 -7.10
C ALA A 687 1.72 -12.60 -6.17
N GLY A 688 1.11 -11.54 -6.73
CA GLY A 688 0.15 -10.66 -6.06
C GLY A 688 -1.28 -11.13 -6.30
N THR A 689 -2.04 -11.25 -5.22
CA THR A 689 -3.38 -11.86 -5.19
C THR A 689 -4.39 -10.96 -4.47
N GLU A 690 -5.66 -11.38 -4.42
CA GLU A 690 -6.75 -10.62 -3.78
C GLU A 690 -6.55 -10.43 -2.27
N HIS A 691 -5.97 -11.42 -1.58
CA HIS A 691 -5.77 -11.41 -0.14
C HIS A 691 -4.32 -11.10 0.30
N GLY A 692 -3.39 -10.95 -0.65
CA GLY A 692 -2.02 -10.54 -0.34
C GLY A 692 -0.97 -11.00 -1.35
N ILE A 693 0.08 -11.66 -0.85
CA ILE A 693 1.26 -12.00 -1.66
C ILE A 693 1.88 -13.37 -1.31
N TRP A 694 2.32 -14.06 -2.38
CA TRP A 694 2.90 -15.39 -2.34
C TRP A 694 4.30 -15.42 -2.98
N VAL A 695 5.14 -16.37 -2.54
CA VAL A 695 6.48 -16.63 -3.07
C VAL A 695 6.66 -18.11 -3.41
N SER A 696 7.33 -18.39 -4.53
CA SER A 696 7.70 -19.75 -4.98
C SER A 696 9.21 -19.83 -5.13
N PHE A 697 9.85 -20.86 -4.57
CA PHE A 697 11.30 -21.09 -4.69
C PHE A 697 11.67 -22.08 -5.81
N ASN A 698 10.70 -22.53 -6.61
CA ASN A 698 10.83 -23.73 -7.46
C ASN A 698 10.10 -23.61 -8.83
N ASN A 699 10.11 -22.44 -9.46
CA ASN A 699 9.43 -22.15 -10.74
C ASN A 699 7.90 -22.39 -10.71
N GLY A 700 7.27 -22.14 -9.56
CA GLY A 700 5.81 -22.22 -9.34
C GLY A 700 5.27 -23.59 -8.92
N ALA A 701 6.13 -24.59 -8.74
CA ALA A 701 5.69 -25.94 -8.37
C ALA A 701 5.07 -26.02 -6.96
N ALA A 702 5.45 -25.12 -6.04
CA ALA A 702 4.77 -24.86 -4.77
C ALA A 702 4.94 -23.40 -4.32
N TRP A 703 3.86 -22.81 -3.81
CA TRP A 703 3.79 -21.45 -3.30
C TRP A 703 3.64 -21.43 -1.77
N HIS A 704 4.23 -20.39 -1.17
CA HIS A 704 4.22 -20.12 0.26
C HIS A 704 3.79 -18.67 0.49
N SER A 705 3.08 -18.39 1.58
CA SER A 705 2.65 -17.01 1.88
C SER A 705 3.84 -16.12 2.27
N LEU A 706 3.84 -14.88 1.77
CA LEU A 706 4.79 -13.81 2.14
C LEU A 706 4.07 -12.66 2.88
N GLN A 707 2.92 -12.95 3.51
CA GLN A 707 2.07 -11.93 4.14
C GLN A 707 2.79 -11.13 5.23
N LEU A 708 3.51 -11.81 6.13
CA LEU A 708 4.25 -11.21 7.24
C LEU A 708 3.34 -10.30 8.11
N ASN A 709 3.51 -8.99 8.01
CA ASN A 709 2.73 -7.94 8.70
C ASN A 709 1.80 -7.15 7.76
N LEU A 710 1.67 -7.56 6.49
CA LEU A 710 0.71 -6.97 5.55
C LEU A 710 -0.72 -7.34 6.00
N PRO A 711 -1.67 -6.38 6.06
CA PRO A 711 -3.08 -6.72 6.27
C PRO A 711 -3.61 -7.56 5.10
N ASP A 712 -4.79 -8.16 5.24
CA ASP A 712 -5.57 -8.59 4.07
C ASP A 712 -5.69 -7.39 3.11
N VAL A 713 -5.27 -7.54 1.85
CA VAL A 713 -5.30 -6.48 0.83
C VAL A 713 -5.02 -7.05 -0.57
N GLN A 714 -5.72 -6.52 -1.57
CA GLN A 714 -5.43 -6.80 -2.98
C GLN A 714 -4.06 -6.24 -3.37
N VAL A 715 -3.12 -7.11 -3.76
CA VAL A 715 -1.84 -6.74 -4.38
C VAL A 715 -2.04 -6.72 -5.90
N ALA A 716 -2.42 -5.55 -6.42
CA ALA A 716 -2.74 -5.36 -7.83
C ALA A 716 -1.52 -5.61 -8.72
N ASP A 717 -0.36 -5.02 -8.39
CA ASP A 717 0.87 -5.18 -9.16
C ASP A 717 2.13 -5.05 -8.30
N LEU A 718 3.26 -5.57 -8.80
CA LEU A 718 4.52 -5.65 -8.06
C LEU A 718 5.77 -5.51 -8.95
N SER A 719 6.83 -4.93 -8.38
CA SER A 719 8.16 -4.77 -9.01
C SER A 719 9.26 -5.38 -8.13
N VAL A 720 10.26 -5.97 -8.77
CA VAL A 720 11.42 -6.60 -8.11
C VAL A 720 12.68 -5.81 -8.47
N THR A 721 13.35 -5.21 -7.48
CA THR A 721 14.57 -4.42 -7.69
C THR A 721 15.83 -5.24 -7.37
N GLU A 722 17.02 -4.67 -7.51
CA GLU A 722 18.26 -5.36 -7.09
C GLU A 722 18.33 -5.58 -5.57
N LYS A 723 17.53 -4.87 -4.77
CA LYS A 723 17.52 -4.89 -3.31
C LYS A 723 16.19 -5.39 -2.76
N ASP A 724 15.08 -4.83 -3.23
CA ASP A 724 13.77 -4.86 -2.56
C ASP A 724 12.69 -5.53 -3.42
N LEU A 725 11.57 -5.87 -2.77
CA LEU A 725 10.31 -6.23 -3.43
C LEU A 725 9.27 -5.14 -3.14
N VAL A 726 8.71 -4.53 -4.17
CA VAL A 726 7.79 -3.40 -4.09
C VAL A 726 6.40 -3.82 -4.55
N ILE A 727 5.35 -3.45 -3.81
CA ILE A 727 3.96 -3.77 -4.15
C ILE A 727 3.07 -2.51 -4.19
N GLY A 728 2.22 -2.43 -5.20
CA GLY A 728 1.10 -1.50 -5.30
C GLY A 728 -0.18 -2.21 -4.89
N THR A 729 -0.88 -1.65 -3.89
CA THR A 729 -2.12 -2.24 -3.38
C THR A 729 -3.36 -1.46 -3.82
N HIS A 730 -4.51 -2.13 -3.89
CA HIS A 730 -5.78 -1.50 -4.25
C HIS A 730 -6.59 -1.08 -3.01
N GLY A 731 -5.97 -0.27 -2.12
CA GLY A 731 -6.66 0.25 -0.93
C GLY A 731 -5.80 0.48 0.32
N ARG A 732 -4.51 0.12 0.31
CA ARG A 732 -3.56 0.40 1.41
C ARG A 732 -2.29 1.14 0.94
N SER A 733 -2.32 1.76 -0.25
CA SER A 733 -1.18 2.49 -0.84
C SER A 733 0.03 1.57 -1.16
N ILE A 734 1.27 2.09 -1.15
CA ILE A 734 2.48 1.35 -1.56
C ILE A 734 3.21 0.74 -0.35
N TYR A 735 3.72 -0.49 -0.49
CA TYR A 735 4.64 -1.10 0.47
C TYR A 735 5.94 -1.57 -0.19
N ILE A 736 7.02 -1.60 0.59
CA ILE A 736 8.31 -2.17 0.24
C ILE A 736 8.65 -3.26 1.27
N LEU A 737 9.08 -4.43 0.81
CA LEU A 737 9.79 -5.41 1.62
C LEU A 737 11.29 -5.15 1.43
N ASP A 738 11.87 -4.44 2.39
CA ASP A 738 13.25 -3.95 2.33
C ASP A 738 14.26 -5.10 2.35
N ASP A 739 15.21 -5.09 1.41
CA ASP A 739 16.32 -6.04 1.29
C ASP A 739 15.90 -7.54 1.33
N ILE A 740 15.49 -8.05 0.17
CA ILE A 740 15.05 -9.45 -0.04
C ILE A 740 16.22 -10.44 -0.22
N ALA A 741 17.45 -10.08 0.15
CA ALA A 741 18.59 -11.01 0.18
C ALA A 741 18.29 -12.33 0.94
N PRO A 742 17.60 -12.35 2.11
CA PRO A 742 17.27 -13.60 2.79
C PRO A 742 16.41 -14.57 1.97
N ILE A 743 15.50 -14.05 1.14
CA ILE A 743 14.64 -14.86 0.26
C ILE A 743 15.46 -15.45 -0.90
N ARG A 744 16.34 -14.64 -1.48
CA ARG A 744 17.21 -15.03 -2.61
C ARG A 744 18.30 -16.00 -2.21
N GLU A 745 18.89 -15.83 -1.04
CA GLU A 745 20.00 -16.67 -0.55
C GLU A 745 19.54 -17.91 0.21
N TYR A 746 18.25 -18.04 0.54
CA TYR A 746 17.75 -19.10 1.40
C TYR A 746 18.24 -20.51 1.00
N LYS A 747 18.83 -21.18 1.99
CA LYS A 747 19.22 -22.59 1.97
C LYS A 747 18.80 -23.20 3.30
N ALA A 748 18.31 -24.43 3.27
CA ALA A 748 18.13 -25.24 4.46
C ALA A 748 19.49 -25.73 4.99
N ASP A 749 20.25 -24.84 5.62
CA ASP A 749 21.53 -25.12 6.28
C ASP A 749 21.29 -25.46 7.77
N ASN A 750 22.08 -26.38 8.33
CA ASN A 750 22.02 -26.76 9.74
C ASN A 750 22.80 -25.82 10.68
N ASN A 751 23.65 -24.91 10.18
CA ASN A 751 24.40 -23.95 11.01
C ASN A 751 23.52 -23.14 12.01
N ALA A 752 24.10 -22.85 13.18
CA ALA A 752 23.47 -22.14 14.31
C ALA A 752 23.12 -20.66 14.00
N ALA A 753 23.86 -20.06 13.07
CA ALA A 753 23.59 -18.74 12.52
C ALA A 753 23.99 -18.70 11.03
N TYR A 754 23.41 -17.75 10.28
CA TYR A 754 23.81 -17.43 8.91
C TYR A 754 23.83 -15.91 8.70
N LEU A 755 24.87 -15.37 8.05
CA LEU A 755 25.00 -13.96 7.69
C LEU A 755 24.78 -13.79 6.19
N PHE A 756 23.67 -13.14 5.82
CA PHE A 756 23.32 -12.87 4.41
C PHE A 756 24.25 -11.81 3.82
N LYS A 757 24.46 -11.85 2.50
CA LYS A 757 25.29 -10.84 1.83
C LYS A 757 24.61 -9.46 1.90
N PRO A 758 25.27 -8.41 2.44
CA PRO A 758 24.70 -7.07 2.48
C PRO A 758 24.55 -6.45 1.09
N TYR A 759 23.50 -5.65 0.92
CA TYR A 759 23.44 -4.67 -0.16
C TYR A 759 24.42 -3.51 0.09
N TYR A 760 24.80 -2.77 -0.95
CA TYR A 760 25.71 -1.62 -0.80
C TYR A 760 25.04 -0.46 -0.05
N ALA A 761 25.85 0.31 0.69
CA ALA A 761 25.42 1.54 1.36
C ALA A 761 25.77 2.78 0.52
N VAL A 762 25.05 3.89 0.73
CA VAL A 762 25.29 5.16 0.03
C VAL A 762 25.28 6.31 1.03
N ARG A 763 26.40 7.03 1.12
CA ARG A 763 26.64 8.07 2.13
C ARG A 763 25.53 9.13 2.14
N ASN A 764 24.97 9.38 3.32
CA ASN A 764 23.86 10.30 3.58
C ASN A 764 22.52 9.95 2.89
N VAL A 765 22.37 8.77 2.28
CA VAL A 765 21.12 8.32 1.64
C VAL A 765 20.64 6.99 2.24
N GLN A 766 21.49 5.98 2.26
CA GLN A 766 21.18 4.63 2.74
C GLN A 766 22.33 4.08 3.59
N ASN A 767 22.02 3.68 4.83
CA ASN A 767 22.97 3.06 5.75
C ASN A 767 23.35 1.62 5.31
N ALA A 768 24.37 1.04 5.96
CA ALA A 768 24.72 -0.36 5.76
C ALA A 768 23.79 -1.25 6.60
N VAL A 769 23.11 -2.18 5.95
CA VAL A 769 22.12 -3.08 6.54
C VAL A 769 22.67 -4.50 6.53
N PHE A 770 22.63 -5.17 7.68
CA PHE A 770 23.18 -6.50 7.88
C PHE A 770 22.08 -7.42 8.39
N GLN A 771 21.72 -8.42 7.59
CA GLN A 771 20.70 -9.41 7.94
C GLN A 771 21.34 -10.75 8.31
N TYR A 772 20.82 -11.39 9.36
CA TYR A 772 21.32 -12.66 9.85
C TYR A 772 20.21 -13.46 10.55
N ILE A 773 20.24 -14.79 10.38
CA ILE A 773 19.35 -15.70 11.10
C ILE A 773 20.10 -16.29 12.30
N LEU A 774 19.41 -16.48 13.43
CA LEU A 774 19.90 -17.21 14.61
C LEU A 774 18.94 -18.36 14.93
N LYS A 775 19.44 -19.52 15.35
CA LYS A 775 18.61 -20.70 15.67
C LYS A 775 18.46 -20.97 17.17
N ASP A 776 19.57 -20.95 17.89
CA ASP A 776 19.70 -21.49 19.24
C ASP A 776 20.69 -20.69 20.11
N THR A 777 21.27 -19.61 19.57
CA THR A 777 22.30 -18.81 20.23
C THR A 777 21.91 -17.35 20.42
N SER A 778 22.30 -16.81 21.58
CA SER A 778 22.23 -15.38 21.90
C SER A 778 23.61 -14.74 22.11
N ASP A 779 24.70 -15.53 22.09
CA ASP A 779 26.06 -15.00 22.13
C ASP A 779 26.52 -14.66 20.71
N ILE A 780 26.34 -13.40 20.34
CA ILE A 780 26.77 -12.84 19.06
C ILE A 780 27.60 -11.57 19.23
N THR A 781 28.54 -11.39 18.32
CA THR A 781 29.29 -10.13 18.15
C THR A 781 29.36 -9.82 16.66
N ILE A 782 29.00 -8.58 16.28
CA ILE A 782 29.15 -8.05 14.94
C ILE A 782 30.33 -7.08 14.92
N GLU A 783 31.28 -7.30 14.02
CA GLU A 783 32.46 -6.45 13.82
C GLU A 783 32.41 -5.84 12.42
N ILE A 784 32.65 -4.53 12.34
CA ILE A 784 32.78 -3.79 11.08
C ILE A 784 34.27 -3.60 10.80
N LEU A 785 34.68 -3.93 9.59
CA LEU A 785 36.07 -4.06 9.16
C LEU A 785 36.34 -3.19 7.93
N ASP A 786 37.54 -2.61 7.83
CA ASP A 786 38.00 -1.95 6.60
C ASP A 786 38.49 -2.94 5.53
N GLU A 787 38.93 -2.44 4.37
CA GLU A 787 39.48 -3.25 3.27
C GLU A 787 40.75 -4.04 3.65
N LEU A 788 41.44 -3.65 4.74
CA LEU A 788 42.63 -4.32 5.29
C LEU A 788 42.30 -5.25 6.48
N GLN A 789 41.01 -5.46 6.79
CA GLN A 789 40.50 -6.23 7.93
C GLN A 789 40.84 -5.65 9.32
N ASN A 790 41.12 -4.34 9.43
CA ASN A 790 41.19 -3.67 10.73
C ASN A 790 39.77 -3.47 11.28
N ILE A 791 39.57 -3.73 12.58
CA ILE A 791 38.29 -3.50 13.27
C ILE A 791 38.05 -1.99 13.41
N ILE A 792 36.99 -1.50 12.77
CA ILE A 792 36.48 -0.13 12.90
C ILE A 792 35.63 -0.01 14.17
N GLN A 793 34.73 -0.97 14.39
CA GLN A 793 33.80 -0.97 15.51
C GLN A 793 33.26 -2.38 15.79
N THR A 794 33.09 -2.70 17.08
CA THR A 794 32.55 -3.97 17.57
C THR A 794 31.23 -3.73 18.30
N PHE A 795 30.21 -4.53 17.98
CA PHE A 795 28.88 -4.48 18.56
C PHE A 795 28.52 -5.85 19.15
N LYS A 796 28.29 -5.92 20.47
CA LYS A 796 27.81 -7.14 21.13
C LYS A 796 26.29 -7.23 21.07
N GLY A 797 25.76 -8.43 20.91
CA GLY A 797 24.32 -8.67 20.91
C GLY A 797 23.65 -8.32 22.25
N SER A 798 22.38 -7.94 22.21
CA SER A 798 21.58 -7.67 23.41
C SER A 798 20.10 -8.08 23.25
N THR A 799 19.50 -8.51 24.34
CA THR A 799 18.03 -8.70 24.48
C THR A 799 17.30 -7.41 24.81
N GLN A 800 18.01 -6.38 25.28
CA GLN A 800 17.40 -5.12 25.69
C GLN A 800 16.96 -4.31 24.47
N LYS A 801 15.67 -3.95 24.41
CA LYS A 801 15.25 -2.78 23.64
C LYS A 801 15.98 -1.56 24.21
N PRO A 802 16.41 -0.59 23.39
CA PRO A 802 16.90 0.68 23.91
C PRO A 802 15.82 1.29 24.80
N LYS A 803 16.16 1.55 26.07
CA LYS A 803 15.37 2.44 26.91
C LYS A 803 15.45 3.83 26.28
N VAL A 804 14.30 4.47 26.10
CA VAL A 804 14.25 5.92 25.88
C VAL A 804 13.90 6.51 27.24
N GLU A 805 14.92 6.93 28.01
CA GLU A 805 14.69 7.48 29.36
C GLU A 805 14.22 8.94 29.27
N SER A 806 12.92 9.08 28.96
CA SER A 806 12.15 10.32 28.81
C SER A 806 12.45 11.15 27.55
N ALA A 807 11.42 11.85 27.05
CA ALA A 807 11.46 12.60 25.79
C ALA A 807 12.08 14.01 25.91
N THR A 808 13.04 14.17 26.82
CA THR A 808 13.71 15.46 27.12
C THR A 808 15.22 15.44 26.86
N ASP A 809 15.87 14.28 26.83
CA ASP A 809 17.27 14.15 26.43
C ASP A 809 17.39 13.73 24.95
N ASP A 810 17.53 14.75 24.10
CA ASP A 810 17.63 14.67 22.64
C ASP A 810 18.87 13.87 22.13
N ASP A 811 19.78 13.49 23.03
CA ASP A 811 21.00 12.71 22.74
C ASP A 811 20.85 11.19 22.97
N ASP A 812 19.90 10.70 23.79
CA ASP A 812 19.80 9.25 24.07
C ASP A 812 19.21 8.46 22.90
N VAL A 813 18.38 9.13 22.08
CA VAL A 813 17.83 8.63 20.80
C VAL A 813 18.94 8.39 19.75
N ARG A 814 20.16 8.90 19.96
CA ARG A 814 21.25 8.93 18.96
C ARG A 814 22.27 7.80 19.10
N ARG A 815 22.10 6.87 20.04
CA ARG A 815 23.03 5.74 20.25
C ARG A 815 22.74 4.58 19.28
N PRO A 816 23.76 3.91 18.71
CA PRO A 816 23.55 2.73 17.88
C PRO A 816 22.79 1.63 18.64
N VAL A 817 21.69 1.15 18.07
CA VAL A 817 20.91 0.05 18.64
C VAL A 817 21.74 -1.25 18.56
N PRO A 818 21.95 -1.99 19.66
CA PRO A 818 22.76 -3.20 19.63
C PRO A 818 22.13 -4.30 18.75
N PRO A 819 22.94 -5.20 18.15
CA PRO A 819 22.46 -6.37 17.42
C PRO A 819 21.43 -7.19 18.23
N SER A 820 20.33 -7.54 17.58
CA SER A 820 19.23 -8.31 18.18
C SER A 820 19.58 -9.79 18.25
N VAL A 821 19.39 -10.39 19.42
CA VAL A 821 19.70 -11.81 19.70
C VAL A 821 18.48 -12.73 19.67
N LYS A 822 17.44 -12.37 18.89
CA LYS A 822 16.22 -13.16 18.77
C LYS A 822 16.47 -14.38 17.88
N ILE A 823 15.83 -15.50 18.21
CA ILE A 823 15.75 -16.63 17.28
C ILE A 823 14.89 -16.24 16.08
N GLY A 824 15.28 -16.71 14.89
CA GLY A 824 14.76 -16.28 13.59
C GLY A 824 15.64 -15.20 12.94
N LEU A 825 15.06 -14.49 11.96
CA LEU A 825 15.76 -13.44 11.21
C LEU A 825 15.87 -12.14 12.01
N ASN A 826 17.06 -11.53 11.97
CA ASN A 826 17.38 -10.25 12.59
C ASN A 826 17.98 -9.30 11.55
N ARG A 827 17.83 -7.99 11.79
CA ARG A 827 18.41 -6.89 11.03
C ARG A 827 19.20 -6.00 11.98
N PHE A 828 20.44 -5.70 11.63
CA PHE A 828 21.27 -4.69 12.29
C PHE A 828 21.66 -3.62 11.26
N GLU A 829 21.84 -2.38 11.69
CA GLU A 829 22.11 -1.25 10.80
C GLU A 829 23.28 -0.42 11.34
N TRP A 830 24.30 -0.23 10.52
CA TRP A 830 25.41 0.66 10.81
C TRP A 830 25.23 1.96 10.03
N ASN A 831 25.14 3.06 10.76
CA ASN A 831 25.02 4.44 10.27
C ASN A 831 26.29 4.96 9.55
N LEU A 832 27.20 4.07 9.16
CA LEU A 832 28.49 4.34 8.51
C LEU A 832 29.44 5.22 9.34
N ARG A 833 29.19 5.43 10.63
CA ARG A 833 30.01 6.30 11.49
C ARG A 833 31.12 5.51 12.18
N TYR A 834 32.32 6.08 12.19
CA TYR A 834 33.41 5.64 13.08
C TYR A 834 33.09 6.01 14.54
N PRO A 835 33.79 5.42 15.53
CA PRO A 835 33.56 5.71 16.95
C PRO A 835 33.59 7.22 17.29
N ALA A 836 32.57 7.66 18.01
CA ALA A 836 32.42 9.02 18.54
C ALA A 836 33.63 9.42 19.41
N PRO A 837 33.90 10.74 19.60
CA PRO A 837 34.91 11.17 20.56
C PRO A 837 34.56 10.69 21.99
N THR A 838 35.58 10.44 22.81
CA THR A 838 35.40 10.00 24.21
C THR A 838 34.53 11.00 24.98
N SER A 839 33.59 10.52 25.80
CA SER A 839 32.57 11.34 26.48
C SER A 839 32.47 11.02 27.98
N PHE A 840 31.84 11.91 28.75
CA PHE A 840 31.64 11.75 30.20
C PHE A 840 30.24 12.17 30.66
N LYS A 841 29.83 11.71 31.84
CA LYS A 841 28.51 12.02 32.43
C LYS A 841 28.37 13.52 32.68
N GLY A 842 27.26 14.11 32.23
CA GLY A 842 26.99 15.55 32.36
C GLY A 842 27.81 16.42 31.41
N MET A 843 28.27 15.88 30.28
CA MET A 843 28.91 16.67 29.22
C MET A 843 27.85 17.29 28.29
N ILE A 844 27.75 18.61 28.30
CA ILE A 844 26.84 19.40 27.45
C ILE A 844 27.66 20.15 26.42
N LEU A 845 27.47 19.85 25.13
CA LEU A 845 28.14 20.52 24.01
C LEU A 845 27.11 21.20 23.09
N TRP A 846 27.40 22.42 22.65
CA TRP A 846 26.62 23.14 21.65
C TRP A 846 27.13 22.87 20.24
N SER A 847 26.25 22.68 19.26
CA SER A 847 26.64 22.55 17.85
C SER A 847 27.63 21.41 17.53
N ALA A 848 27.71 20.38 18.38
CA ALA A 848 28.57 19.21 18.24
C ALA A 848 27.84 17.94 18.68
N SER A 849 28.19 16.77 18.12
CA SER A 849 27.60 15.49 18.52
C SER A 849 28.48 14.76 19.53
N THR A 850 27.87 14.21 20.58
CA THR A 850 28.51 13.35 21.60
C THR A 850 28.51 11.87 21.21
N THR A 851 27.74 11.50 20.17
CA THR A 851 27.34 10.13 19.82
C THR A 851 27.82 9.65 18.44
N ASN A 852 28.30 10.56 17.59
CA ASN A 852 28.75 10.25 16.23
C ASN A 852 30.23 10.63 15.99
N GLY A 853 31.00 9.74 15.36
CA GLY A 853 32.32 10.07 14.80
C GLY A 853 32.26 10.43 13.31
N PRO A 854 33.40 10.47 12.60
CA PRO A 854 33.44 10.74 11.16
C PRO A 854 32.74 9.68 10.30
N LEU A 855 32.20 10.09 9.16
CA LEU A 855 31.48 9.21 8.23
C LEU A 855 32.45 8.41 7.33
N ALA A 856 32.31 7.09 7.28
CA ALA A 856 33.17 6.16 6.55
C ALA A 856 33.18 6.41 5.04
N THR A 857 34.38 6.53 4.46
CA THR A 857 34.62 6.93 3.06
C THR A 857 34.05 5.93 2.04
N PRO A 858 33.76 6.33 0.79
CA PRO A 858 33.50 5.38 -0.29
C PRO A 858 34.67 4.40 -0.46
N GLY A 859 34.37 3.11 -0.55
CA GLY A 859 35.36 2.02 -0.53
C GLY A 859 34.74 0.68 -0.17
N LYS A 860 35.57 -0.36 -0.06
CA LYS A 860 35.16 -1.70 0.38
C LYS A 860 35.28 -1.83 1.90
N TYR A 861 34.34 -2.53 2.49
CA TYR A 861 34.28 -2.86 3.91
C TYR A 861 33.85 -4.32 4.07
N MET A 862 34.02 -4.88 5.25
CA MET A 862 33.47 -6.21 5.58
C MET A 862 32.69 -6.15 6.88
N VAL A 863 31.64 -6.96 6.97
CA VAL A 863 30.92 -7.24 8.22
C VAL A 863 31.22 -8.68 8.62
N LYS A 864 31.61 -8.87 9.89
CA LYS A 864 31.87 -10.18 10.48
C LYS A 864 30.85 -10.45 11.58
N LEU A 865 30.07 -11.51 11.45
CA LEU A 865 29.23 -12.05 12.51
C LEU A 865 29.97 -13.21 13.17
N THR A 866 30.29 -13.06 14.45
CA THR A 866 30.71 -14.17 15.32
C THR A 866 29.50 -14.61 16.13
N ALA A 867 29.17 -15.91 16.10
CA ALA A 867 28.06 -16.50 16.85
C ALA A 867 28.45 -17.90 17.35
N SER A 868 28.30 -18.17 18.65
CA SER A 868 28.74 -19.44 19.29
C SER A 868 30.19 -19.84 18.91
N GLY A 869 31.11 -18.86 18.91
CA GLY A 869 32.52 -19.05 18.54
C GLY A 869 32.82 -19.22 17.04
N LYS A 870 31.82 -19.41 16.17
CA LYS A 870 32.02 -19.47 14.70
C LYS A 870 31.91 -18.08 14.09
N SER A 871 32.82 -17.74 13.17
CA SER A 871 32.80 -16.47 12.42
C SER A 871 32.32 -16.67 10.97
N MET A 872 31.51 -15.73 10.48
CA MET A 872 31.16 -15.55 9.07
C MET A 872 31.49 -14.11 8.66
N ILE A 873 32.03 -13.91 7.46
CA ILE A 873 32.41 -12.58 6.95
C ILE A 873 31.74 -12.37 5.59
N GLN A 874 31.14 -11.19 5.39
CA GLN A 874 30.57 -10.77 4.11
C GLN A 874 31.13 -9.39 3.70
N PRO A 875 31.55 -9.19 2.43
CA PRO A 875 31.99 -7.89 1.94
C PRO A 875 30.81 -7.00 1.53
N PHE A 876 30.97 -5.68 1.66
CA PHE A 876 30.02 -4.68 1.17
C PHE A 876 30.73 -3.39 0.70
N ASP A 877 30.08 -2.65 -0.20
CA ASP A 877 30.56 -1.33 -0.65
C ASP A 877 29.91 -0.21 0.16
N ILE A 878 30.66 0.86 0.44
CA ILE A 878 30.12 2.20 0.64
C ILE A 878 30.33 3.00 -0.64
N ARG A 879 29.28 3.65 -1.15
CA ARG A 879 29.31 4.46 -2.37
C ARG A 879 29.01 5.94 -2.08
N ILE A 880 29.45 6.82 -2.98
CA ILE A 880 29.01 8.23 -3.02
C ILE A 880 27.60 8.29 -3.62
N ASP A 881 26.80 9.28 -3.24
CA ASP A 881 25.50 9.55 -3.88
C ASP A 881 25.72 9.92 -5.36
N PRO A 882 25.19 9.14 -6.33
CA PRO A 882 25.40 9.39 -7.76
C PRO A 882 24.76 10.68 -8.27
N ARG A 883 23.88 11.33 -7.49
CA ARG A 883 23.34 12.67 -7.79
C ARG A 883 24.40 13.75 -7.64
N ILE A 884 25.36 13.59 -6.73
CA ILE A 884 26.42 14.57 -6.46
C ILE A 884 27.37 14.65 -7.66
N LYS A 885 27.63 15.87 -8.14
CA LYS A 885 28.60 16.17 -9.21
C LYS A 885 29.72 17.04 -8.64
N GLY A 886 30.93 16.95 -9.21
CA GLY A 886 32.08 17.77 -8.83
C GLY A 886 32.79 17.38 -7.52
N VAL A 887 32.36 16.31 -6.84
CA VAL A 887 33.04 15.75 -5.65
C VAL A 887 33.69 14.42 -6.02
N THR A 888 34.96 14.23 -5.66
CA THR A 888 35.71 12.98 -5.90
C THR A 888 35.83 12.13 -4.64
N ILE A 889 36.18 10.85 -4.81
CA ILE A 889 36.50 9.97 -3.67
C ILE A 889 37.72 10.51 -2.88
N ALA A 890 38.68 11.17 -3.54
CA ALA A 890 39.83 11.78 -2.87
C ALA A 890 39.40 12.89 -1.89
N ASP A 891 38.44 13.73 -2.28
CA ASP A 891 37.89 14.79 -1.43
C ASP A 891 37.24 14.22 -0.17
N THR A 892 36.46 13.13 -0.31
CA THR A 892 35.84 12.44 0.84
C THR A 892 36.88 11.82 1.77
N LYS A 893 38.00 11.33 1.25
CA LYS A 893 39.10 10.75 2.04
C LYS A 893 39.88 11.82 2.81
N GLU A 894 40.17 12.96 2.18
CA GLU A 894 40.86 14.07 2.85
C GLU A 894 39.96 14.73 3.91
N ARG A 895 38.64 14.80 3.68
CA ARG A 895 37.65 15.18 4.72
C ARG A 895 37.66 14.22 5.91
N PHE A 896 37.53 12.91 5.66
CA PHE A 896 37.53 11.90 6.71
C PHE A 896 38.82 11.95 7.56
N LYS A 897 39.98 12.12 6.92
CA LYS A 897 41.29 12.30 7.56
C LYS A 897 41.31 13.49 8.53
N LEU A 898 40.85 14.68 8.11
CA LEU A 898 40.79 15.85 8.99
C LEU A 898 39.74 15.65 10.11
N ALA A 899 38.58 15.08 9.80
CA ALA A 899 37.53 14.80 10.78
C ALA A 899 38.00 13.79 11.86
N MET A 900 38.80 12.77 11.49
CA MET A 900 39.42 11.82 12.43
C MET A 900 40.45 12.50 13.34
N LEU A 901 41.27 13.43 12.81
CA LEU A 901 42.17 14.23 13.64
C LEU A 901 41.39 15.08 14.66
N VAL A 902 40.34 15.77 14.22
CA VAL A 902 39.48 16.57 15.10
C VAL A 902 38.78 15.70 16.17
N ARG A 903 38.26 14.52 15.80
CA ARG A 903 37.67 13.54 16.74
C ARG A 903 38.69 13.08 17.78
N ASN A 904 39.94 12.90 17.40
CA ASN A 904 41.00 12.46 18.30
C ASN A 904 41.45 13.58 19.26
N GLU A 905 41.63 14.82 18.80
CA GLU A 905 41.89 15.95 19.71
C GLU A 905 40.71 16.22 20.65
N THR A 906 39.46 16.10 20.17
CA THR A 906 38.25 16.19 21.02
C THR A 906 38.26 15.11 22.10
N SER A 907 38.69 13.89 21.76
CA SER A 907 38.80 12.78 22.73
C SER A 907 39.83 13.05 23.81
N LYS A 908 41.04 13.51 23.45
CA LYS A 908 42.09 13.89 24.40
C LYS A 908 41.63 14.97 25.38
N ALA A 909 40.89 15.98 24.89
CA ALA A 909 40.34 17.04 25.74
C ALA A 909 39.36 16.48 26.79
N ASN A 910 38.49 15.54 26.38
CA ASN A 910 37.53 14.90 27.28
C ASN A 910 38.18 13.90 28.24
N GLU A 911 39.19 13.16 27.78
CA GLU A 911 40.00 12.24 28.59
C GLU A 911 40.81 12.98 29.66
N ALA A 912 41.35 14.16 29.33
CA ALA A 912 41.98 15.03 30.30
C ALA A 912 40.99 15.53 31.38
N VAL A 913 39.76 15.91 31.00
CA VAL A 913 38.70 16.27 31.98
C VAL A 913 38.33 15.07 32.87
N ILE A 914 38.19 13.87 32.32
CA ILE A 914 37.93 12.63 33.09
C ILE A 914 39.07 12.38 34.08
N LYS A 915 40.33 12.50 33.64
CA LYS A 915 41.52 12.29 34.47
C LYS A 915 41.62 13.32 35.59
N ILE A 916 41.38 14.60 35.29
CA ILE A 916 41.31 15.69 36.29
C ILE A 916 40.24 15.40 37.35
N ARG A 917 39.03 15.02 36.94
CA ARG A 917 37.92 14.71 37.85
C ARG A 917 38.25 13.52 38.75
N SER A 918 38.81 12.45 38.19
CA SER A 918 39.22 11.27 38.95
C SER A 918 40.30 11.60 40.00
N ILE A 919 41.29 12.44 39.66
CA ILE A 919 42.33 12.88 40.61
C ILE A 919 41.73 13.74 41.72
N LYS A 920 40.86 14.71 41.40
CA LYS A 920 40.14 15.51 42.41
C LYS A 920 39.31 14.63 43.35
N GLU A 921 38.57 13.68 42.80
CA GLU A 921 37.75 12.74 43.57
C GLU A 921 38.60 11.86 44.52
N LYS A 922 39.76 11.36 44.06
CA LYS A 922 40.72 10.62 44.90
C LYS A 922 41.29 11.49 46.03
N ILE A 923 41.64 12.75 45.77
CA ILE A 923 42.17 13.68 46.78
C ILE A 923 41.10 13.97 47.85
N THR A 924 39.86 14.21 47.45
CA THR A 924 38.73 14.40 48.38
C THR A 924 38.41 13.14 49.17
N LYS A 925 38.46 11.95 48.55
CA LYS A 925 38.30 10.67 49.27
C LYS A 925 39.44 10.39 50.27
N ALA A 926 40.58 11.07 50.15
CA ALA A 926 41.70 11.01 51.09
C ALA A 926 41.66 12.13 52.16
N GLY A 927 40.69 13.05 52.12
CA GLY A 927 40.62 14.21 53.03
C GLY A 927 41.82 15.15 52.90
N ALA A 928 42.45 15.20 51.73
CA ALA A 928 43.74 15.84 51.49
C ALA A 928 43.64 17.18 50.74
N GLU A 929 42.46 17.80 50.68
CA GLU A 929 42.20 19.00 49.87
C GLU A 929 43.08 20.19 50.23
N GLU A 930 43.21 20.54 51.52
CA GLU A 930 44.03 21.68 51.93
C GLU A 930 45.53 21.46 51.63
N LEU A 931 46.03 20.23 51.75
CA LEU A 931 47.41 19.89 51.37
C LEU A 931 47.63 20.00 49.85
N ASN A 932 46.59 19.82 49.04
CA ASN A 932 46.64 19.81 47.57
C ASN A 932 45.96 21.05 46.95
N LYS A 933 45.71 22.11 47.71
CA LYS A 933 44.86 23.25 47.32
C LYS A 933 45.34 23.96 46.06
N SER A 934 46.65 24.18 45.93
CA SER A 934 47.29 24.76 44.73
C SER A 934 47.21 23.84 43.51
N VAL A 935 47.30 22.53 43.71
CA VAL A 935 47.12 21.49 42.70
C VAL A 935 45.67 21.47 42.21
N ILE A 936 44.70 21.42 43.12
CA ILE A 936 43.26 21.41 42.80
C ILE A 936 42.89 22.66 42.00
N ALA A 937 43.35 23.84 42.43
CA ALA A 937 43.13 25.09 41.70
C ALA A 937 43.72 25.05 40.28
N SER A 938 44.96 24.57 40.13
CA SER A 938 45.62 24.43 38.82
C SER A 938 44.89 23.43 37.91
N LEU A 939 44.42 22.31 38.46
CA LEU A 939 43.61 21.31 37.74
C LEU A 939 42.23 21.87 37.34
N SER A 940 41.62 22.73 38.16
CA SER A 940 40.37 23.42 37.80
C SER A 940 40.52 24.41 36.66
N ILE A 941 41.61 25.19 36.61
CA ILE A 941 41.87 26.12 35.49
C ILE A 941 41.95 25.35 34.15
N ILE A 942 42.65 24.21 34.14
CA ILE A 942 42.75 23.35 32.95
C ILE A 942 41.40 22.73 32.61
N GLU A 943 40.66 22.21 33.60
CA GLU A 943 39.31 21.67 33.37
C GLU A 943 38.37 22.72 32.75
N GLU A 944 38.39 23.95 33.28
CA GLU A 944 37.60 25.07 32.77
C GLU A 944 38.04 25.54 31.39
N ASN A 945 39.29 25.35 30.97
CA ASN A 945 39.73 25.64 29.61
C ASN A 945 39.36 24.54 28.62
N LEU A 946 39.32 23.28 29.07
CA LEU A 946 38.92 22.12 28.28
C LEU A 946 37.40 22.02 28.08
N TYR A 947 36.62 22.22 29.15
CA TYR A 947 35.15 22.07 29.18
C TYR A 947 34.46 23.18 29.98
N GLN A 948 33.23 23.53 29.59
CA GLN A 948 32.43 24.53 30.29
C GLN A 948 31.72 23.90 31.51
N VAL A 949 32.39 23.90 32.65
CA VAL A 949 31.91 23.28 33.90
C VAL A 949 30.61 23.87 34.45
N LYS A 950 30.19 25.05 33.98
CA LYS A 950 28.96 25.73 34.43
C LYS A 950 27.68 25.23 33.74
N ASN A 951 27.78 24.46 32.67
CA ASN A 951 26.61 23.95 31.94
C ASN A 951 25.83 22.94 32.80
N GLN A 952 24.52 23.16 32.94
CA GLN A 952 23.55 22.26 33.57
C GLN A 952 22.38 21.91 32.62
N SER A 953 22.12 22.76 31.63
CA SER A 953 21.09 22.62 30.59
C SER A 953 21.67 22.79 29.18
N SER A 954 21.01 22.22 28.17
CA SER A 954 21.48 22.16 26.78
C SER A 954 21.65 23.53 26.10
N GLN A 955 21.02 24.59 26.61
CA GLN A 955 21.17 25.97 26.11
C GLN A 955 22.09 26.87 26.96
N ASP A 956 22.65 26.38 28.07
CA ASP A 956 23.64 27.14 28.86
C ASP A 956 24.89 27.58 28.08
N PRO A 957 25.34 26.90 27.00
CA PRO A 957 26.36 27.43 26.09
C PRO A 957 26.07 28.80 25.46
N LEU A 958 24.83 29.31 25.55
CA LEU A 958 24.49 30.70 25.20
C LEU A 958 24.85 31.69 26.32
N ASN A 959 24.76 31.25 27.58
CA ASN A 959 25.09 32.02 28.78
C ASN A 959 26.59 31.96 29.13
N PHE A 960 27.23 30.81 28.85
CA PHE A 960 28.62 30.53 29.23
C PHE A 960 29.46 30.15 28.00
N PRO A 961 30.50 30.92 27.63
CA PRO A 961 31.27 30.68 26.42
C PRO A 961 31.84 29.26 26.30
N ILE A 962 31.71 28.67 25.11
CA ILE A 962 32.15 27.31 24.82
C ILE A 962 33.68 27.14 24.90
N LYS A 963 34.10 25.96 25.36
CA LYS A 963 35.50 25.61 25.68
C LYS A 963 36.08 24.62 24.67
N LEU A 964 37.36 24.24 24.81
CA LEU A 964 38.14 23.58 23.75
C LEU A 964 37.49 22.32 23.16
N ASN A 965 36.94 21.44 24.00
CA ASN A 965 36.28 20.21 23.54
C ASN A 965 35.08 20.52 22.61
N ASN A 966 34.29 21.53 22.96
CA ASN A 966 33.16 22.00 22.19
C ASN A 966 33.60 22.74 20.92
N LYS A 967 34.64 23.57 20.97
CA LYS A 967 35.19 24.25 19.78
C LYS A 967 35.64 23.21 18.74
N LEU A 968 36.38 22.19 19.17
CA LEU A 968 36.84 21.07 18.33
C LEU A 968 35.65 20.25 17.78
N GLY A 969 34.69 19.87 18.63
CA GLY A 969 33.49 19.16 18.18
C GLY A 969 32.65 19.94 17.14
N SER A 970 32.55 21.27 17.29
CA SER A 970 31.86 22.15 16.34
C SER A 970 32.61 22.26 15.00
N LEU A 971 33.95 22.35 15.04
CA LEU A 971 34.78 22.23 13.84
C LEU A 971 34.58 20.88 13.15
N GLY A 972 34.48 19.78 13.92
CA GLY A 972 34.18 18.44 13.40
C GLY A 972 32.84 18.38 12.66
N ARG A 973 31.77 18.96 13.25
CA ARG A 973 30.47 19.10 12.57
C ARG A 973 30.58 19.94 11.29
N SER A 974 31.35 21.02 11.31
CA SER A 974 31.58 21.89 10.14
C SER A 974 32.25 21.12 8.99
N ILE A 975 33.30 20.36 9.28
CA ILE A 975 34.01 19.51 8.31
C ILE A 975 33.10 18.41 7.74
N GLU A 976 32.25 17.82 8.57
CA GLU A 976 31.31 16.75 8.17
C GLU A 976 30.03 17.26 7.50
N THR A 977 29.86 18.58 7.33
CA THR A 977 28.70 19.19 6.66
C THR A 977 28.92 19.22 5.13
N GLY A 978 28.25 18.30 4.43
CA GLY A 978 28.40 18.14 2.97
C GLY A 978 29.52 17.16 2.59
N GLU A 979 29.64 16.84 1.31
CA GLU A 979 30.50 15.73 0.84
C GLU A 979 31.88 16.14 0.29
N GLY A 980 32.12 17.44 0.06
CA GLY A 980 33.35 17.94 -0.55
C GLY A 980 34.61 17.89 0.32
N LYS A 981 35.70 18.45 -0.22
CA LYS A 981 36.98 18.66 0.48
C LYS A 981 36.80 19.69 1.60
N PRO A 982 37.48 19.57 2.75
CA PRO A 982 37.47 20.62 3.76
C PRO A 982 38.05 21.93 3.21
N THR A 983 37.49 23.06 3.65
CA THR A 983 37.98 24.39 3.30
C THR A 983 39.34 24.67 3.96
N ASP A 984 40.15 25.54 3.36
CA ASP A 984 41.46 25.91 3.92
C ASP A 984 41.34 26.55 5.32
N ALA A 985 40.22 27.23 5.57
CA ALA A 985 39.85 27.74 6.90
C ALA A 985 39.67 26.62 7.95
N ALA A 986 39.17 25.44 7.58
CA ALA A 986 39.04 24.32 8.51
C ALA A 986 40.40 23.78 8.97
N TYR A 987 41.41 23.76 8.11
CA TYR A 987 42.78 23.41 8.49
C TYR A 987 43.41 24.48 9.39
N LYS A 988 43.19 25.77 9.10
CA LYS A 988 43.67 26.87 9.95
C LYS A 988 43.10 26.77 11.37
N VAL A 989 41.78 26.64 11.49
CA VAL A 989 41.11 26.52 12.80
C VAL A 989 41.48 25.21 13.50
N PHE A 990 41.73 24.11 12.78
CA PHE A 990 42.28 22.90 13.39
C PHE A 990 43.68 23.12 13.99
N ALA A 991 44.58 23.79 13.26
CA ALA A 991 45.93 24.11 13.75
C ALA A 991 45.89 25.05 14.98
N GLU A 992 45.00 26.04 14.98
CA GLU A 992 44.77 26.94 16.12
C GLU A 992 44.26 26.17 17.35
N LEU A 993 43.16 25.40 17.22
CA LEU A 993 42.54 24.70 18.34
C LEU A 993 43.38 23.53 18.89
N SER A 994 44.07 22.78 18.02
CA SER A 994 45.01 21.75 18.47
C SER A 994 46.26 22.36 19.12
N GLY A 995 46.68 23.55 18.67
CA GLY A 995 47.71 24.36 19.33
C GLY A 995 47.30 24.90 20.70
N GLU A 996 46.04 25.30 20.89
CA GLU A 996 45.48 25.64 22.21
C GLU A 996 45.45 24.39 23.11
N LEU A 997 44.87 23.27 22.64
CA LEU A 997 44.78 22.03 23.42
C LEU A 997 46.14 21.48 23.84
N LYS A 998 47.15 21.52 22.95
CA LYS A 998 48.51 21.04 23.29
C LYS A 998 49.12 21.80 24.48
N LYS A 999 48.81 23.08 24.66
CA LYS A 999 49.29 23.87 25.82
C LYS A 999 48.66 23.35 27.11
N GLU A 1000 47.34 23.16 27.12
CA GLU A 1000 46.59 22.65 28.28
C GLU A 1000 47.04 21.24 28.68
N LEU A 1001 47.22 20.34 27.72
CA LEU A 1001 47.73 18.99 27.97
C LEU A 1001 49.18 19.02 28.51
N THR A 1002 50.04 19.89 27.98
CA THR A 1002 51.42 20.06 28.48
C THR A 1002 51.44 20.64 29.90
N ALA A 1003 50.53 21.56 30.22
CA ALA A 1003 50.35 22.06 31.58
C ALA A 1003 49.87 20.96 32.54
N LEU A 1004 48.93 20.11 32.08
CA LEU A 1004 48.44 18.97 32.85
C LEU A 1004 49.58 17.98 33.13
N ASP A 1005 50.34 17.54 32.12
CA ASP A 1005 51.45 16.59 32.34
C ASP A 1005 52.55 17.16 33.26
N LYS A 1006 52.80 18.48 33.21
CA LYS A 1006 53.69 19.17 34.17
C LYS A 1006 53.13 19.15 35.60
N ILE A 1007 51.82 19.15 35.78
CA ILE A 1007 51.17 18.98 37.09
C ILE A 1007 51.27 17.51 37.54
N LEU A 1008 50.90 16.56 36.67
CA LEU A 1008 50.92 15.12 36.97
C LEU A 1008 52.31 14.55 37.33
N SER A 1009 53.39 15.19 36.88
CA SER A 1009 54.76 14.79 37.24
C SER A 1009 55.19 15.19 38.68
N GLN A 1010 54.42 16.05 39.36
CA GLN A 1010 54.74 16.51 40.72
C GLN A 1010 54.58 15.40 41.77
N THR A 1011 55.54 15.32 42.71
CA THR A 1011 55.57 14.31 43.77
C THR A 1011 54.30 14.27 44.61
N ALA A 1012 53.66 15.42 44.85
CA ALA A 1012 52.40 15.52 45.59
C ALA A 1012 51.23 14.73 44.95
N ILE A 1013 51.26 14.53 43.63
CA ILE A 1013 50.14 13.93 42.87
C ILE A 1013 50.37 12.43 42.60
N LYS A 1014 51.61 11.93 42.69
CA LYS A 1014 51.94 10.52 42.40
C LYS A 1014 51.10 9.50 43.19
N ASN A 1015 50.63 9.85 44.38
CA ASN A 1015 49.77 9.00 45.21
C ASN A 1015 48.30 8.94 44.76
N TYR A 1016 47.90 9.78 43.80
CA TYR A 1016 46.53 9.92 43.28
C TYR A 1016 46.41 9.67 41.77
N LEU A 1017 47.50 9.30 41.09
CA LEU A 1017 47.47 8.83 39.69
C LEU A 1017 46.71 7.50 39.57
#